data_AF-A0A8H7L5C3-F1
#
_entry.id   AF-A0A8H7L5C3-F1
#
_cell.length_a   1.000
_cell.length_b   1.000
_cell.length_c   1.000
_cell.angle_alpha   90.00
_cell.angle_beta   90.00
_cell.angle_gamma   90.00
#
_symmetry.space_group_name_H-M   'P 1'
#
loop_
_entity.id
_entity.type
_entity.pdbx_description
1 polymer ?
#
loop_
_entity_poly.entity_id
_entity_poly.type
_entity_poly.pdbx_seq_one_letter_code
_entity_poly.pdbx_strand_id
1 'polypeptide(L)'
;MLSLSQLLNPEPLQSFEQPALPSVLPNTHVPSTSTFPGSIASSRSPSPQDASLVAGMDAPGVLSVQENVFLNRKTTLARLYTYARGVNVEYPTTDTGRPIGHLFEIDPNNWFNPRLSFAYSQGEPCGNQTSRNGGDIFCALLVDKDGQRVPCKISQYTCQGSKVCPYADMKSMCTPHVTATRAALKTRLRESQQLQNVSRAEQALLSKTLTLYRSYRILGCLGPASCSALPTTAPDEDEDEWLARLRKIRRGHDPKLTCDGKLVFDHDEAGQAFVRCEYFKSRTGGTRDHLFTYNPGCGLYHTEYLEALFDEDIEAINKFEVAAKEDGYGPLAPCTHVTNHSSIRVNCPCEHRTPDGRLDLGEMVYLRCDSTFRCFEPLEEYREACPRILVICRNEHAHPLPLPTKTPPSVRLEVFELLRSVGLDLPDITARRFLRHPVTHAHLQKRLPNIQNPCLADLHISLANREHIKNYISQVQKERFPFGTGWNGLLHLKSVQDRTIPSSETYIRFAAEIPINSLPVHDEDELEPPNPTDTMLRIISDIAFKRVSGFLEFEIAIPYCRVYLNRQSAAAHAIVFQKIEEIVMEDTGESLKWRHLHANSLDEHVGILQWAGDQHGGQAKGLGLHLQSLAQKLPGRPDLHQPERMLASLTEYEHLLRIFRLCSVHVDRNIDASPVPEAVKQKMRSLICVTHPDFEGTLRAIAREGGKKGADWVEDKRRAKFALPGICWERSHIPKIIWQVGDATTNTLEALHADVNLEGKFCSLLGGLKKGQHFDNMKLRSLHVFDTTGIRPSYQMGHISYNIARGLKRSMVARGKAIAAEDNHITAANKRLKRTHDDVLKAKTQLSFVLSQSEGRRHDTRYAQEVARAEKRKGAAEASYTKALASSVGARGTGTGRVSLLLPSAVGDGMSSR
;
A
#
# COMPACT_ATOMS: atom_id res chain seq x y z
N MET A 1 3.83 -40.63 9.63
CA MET A 1 4.40 -39.87 8.49
C MET A 1 5.51 -40.73 7.89
N LEU A 2 5.73 -40.70 6.57
CA LEU A 2 6.97 -41.22 5.99
C LEU A 2 8.09 -40.18 6.21
N SER A 3 9.35 -40.60 6.30
CA SER A 3 10.47 -39.66 6.49
C SER A 3 10.84 -38.99 5.17
N LEU A 4 11.36 -37.75 5.22
CA LEU A 4 11.76 -37.00 4.01
C LEU A 4 12.77 -37.77 3.14
N SER A 5 13.63 -38.57 3.76
CA SER A 5 14.61 -39.44 3.08
C SER A 5 13.98 -40.41 2.08
N GLN A 6 12.77 -40.92 2.35
CA GLN A 6 12.08 -41.90 1.50
C GLN A 6 11.49 -41.29 0.22
N LEU A 7 11.28 -39.98 0.18
CA LEU A 7 10.87 -39.24 -1.03
C LEU A 7 12.07 -38.81 -1.90
N LEU A 8 13.26 -38.71 -1.31
CA LEU A 8 14.49 -38.29 -2.00
C LEU A 8 15.36 -39.47 -2.47
N ASN A 9 15.22 -40.66 -1.87
CA ASN A 9 15.90 -41.89 -2.29
C ASN A 9 14.89 -43.09 -2.25
N PRO A 10 14.03 -43.25 -3.27
CA PRO A 10 13.07 -44.36 -3.32
C PRO A 10 13.74 -45.69 -3.70
N GLU A 11 13.47 -46.76 -2.95
CA GLU A 11 13.85 -48.13 -3.34
C GLU A 11 12.93 -48.70 -4.44
N PRO A 12 13.43 -49.59 -5.31
CA PRO A 12 12.66 -50.15 -6.43
C PRO A 12 11.66 -51.21 -5.95
N LEU A 13 10.40 -50.82 -5.75
CA LEU A 13 9.30 -51.74 -5.44
C LEU A 13 8.86 -52.59 -6.66
N GLN A 14 8.54 -53.85 -6.38
CA GLN A 14 8.17 -54.85 -7.39
C GLN A 14 6.76 -54.63 -7.96
N SER A 15 6.56 -55.02 -9.22
CA SER A 15 5.30 -54.88 -9.95
C SER A 15 4.20 -55.81 -9.45
N PHE A 16 3.03 -55.27 -9.13
CA PHE A 16 1.78 -56.01 -8.95
C PHE A 16 0.78 -55.66 -10.07
N GLU A 17 0.06 -56.68 -10.54
CA GLU A 17 -0.90 -56.57 -11.65
C GLU A 17 -2.23 -55.95 -11.21
N GLN A 18 -2.93 -55.26 -12.13
CA GLN A 18 -4.26 -54.70 -11.90
C GLN A 18 -5.36 -55.51 -12.62
N PRO A 19 -6.44 -55.92 -11.94
CA PRO A 19 -7.65 -56.43 -12.59
C PRO A 19 -8.51 -55.27 -13.15
N ALA A 20 -9.29 -55.57 -14.20
CA ALA A 20 -10.05 -54.57 -14.96
C ALA A 20 -11.39 -54.15 -14.31
N LEU A 21 -11.90 -52.98 -14.73
CA LEU A 21 -13.23 -52.46 -14.37
C LEU A 21 -14.11 -52.24 -15.63
N PRO A 22 -15.44 -52.53 -15.57
CA PRO A 22 -16.37 -52.36 -16.69
C PRO A 22 -16.91 -50.91 -16.79
N SER A 23 -17.55 -50.61 -17.93
CA SER A 23 -17.98 -49.26 -18.31
C SER A 23 -19.49 -49.13 -18.55
N VAL A 24 -20.12 -48.05 -18.08
CA VAL A 24 -21.50 -47.62 -18.41
C VAL A 24 -21.60 -46.08 -18.43
N LEU A 25 -22.38 -45.55 -19.37
CA LEU A 25 -22.83 -44.15 -19.60
C LEU A 25 -24.38 -44.21 -19.83
N PRO A 26 -25.19 -43.11 -19.98
CA PRO A 26 -24.81 -41.75 -20.41
C PRO A 26 -25.61 -40.53 -19.86
N ASN A 27 -25.17 -39.33 -20.29
CA ASN A 27 -25.91 -38.11 -20.67
C ASN A 27 -27.04 -37.47 -19.81
N THR A 28 -26.97 -36.15 -19.67
CA THR A 28 -28.02 -35.21 -20.16
C THR A 28 -27.46 -33.80 -20.42
N HIS A 29 -28.20 -32.96 -21.16
CA HIS A 29 -27.75 -31.65 -21.68
C HIS A 29 -28.00 -30.46 -20.74
N VAL A 30 -27.20 -29.39 -20.91
CA VAL A 30 -27.54 -28.00 -20.49
C VAL A 30 -27.23 -27.04 -21.66
N PRO A 31 -28.20 -26.23 -22.16
CA PRO A 31 -27.97 -25.20 -23.17
C PRO A 31 -27.49 -23.87 -22.55
N SER A 32 -27.02 -22.95 -23.40
CA SER A 32 -26.38 -21.69 -22.98
C SER A 32 -27.14 -20.43 -23.42
N THR A 33 -26.72 -19.28 -22.87
CA THR A 33 -26.89 -17.90 -23.37
C THR A 33 -28.31 -17.32 -23.52
N SER A 34 -28.52 -16.16 -22.89
CA SER A 34 -29.07 -14.99 -23.57
C SER A 34 -28.46 -13.70 -22.98
N THR A 35 -28.62 -12.58 -23.68
CA THR A 35 -28.10 -11.25 -23.33
C THR A 35 -29.01 -10.23 -24.00
N PHE A 36 -29.37 -9.10 -23.37
CA PHE A 36 -29.69 -7.80 -24.01
C PHE A 36 -30.06 -6.71 -22.95
N PRO A 37 -30.29 -5.42 -23.32
CA PRO A 37 -29.97 -4.28 -22.45
C PRO A 37 -31.18 -3.33 -22.20
N GLY A 38 -30.92 -2.14 -21.66
CA GLY A 38 -31.84 -1.00 -21.80
C GLY A 38 -31.71 0.05 -20.69
N SER A 39 -31.84 1.31 -21.05
CA SER A 39 -31.97 2.46 -20.15
C SER A 39 -33.23 3.23 -20.52
N ILE A 40 -33.92 3.87 -19.56
CA ILE A 40 -34.65 5.14 -19.77
C ILE A 40 -35.05 5.80 -18.43
N ALA A 41 -35.37 7.09 -18.52
CA ALA A 41 -35.43 8.12 -17.48
C ALA A 41 -36.34 7.91 -16.24
N SER A 42 -35.79 8.38 -15.11
CA SER A 42 -36.40 9.27 -14.09
C SER A 42 -37.92 9.55 -14.09
N SER A 43 -38.54 9.35 -12.93
CA SER A 43 -39.65 10.18 -12.43
C SER A 43 -39.59 10.32 -10.90
N ARG A 44 -39.93 11.50 -10.35
CA ARG A 44 -40.01 11.75 -8.90
C ARG A 44 -41.45 11.58 -8.38
N SER A 45 -41.62 10.82 -7.30
CA SER A 45 -42.74 10.98 -6.37
C SER A 45 -42.38 10.36 -5.01
N PRO A 46 -42.61 11.04 -3.87
CA PRO A 46 -42.26 10.52 -2.54
C PRO A 46 -43.31 9.54 -2.00
N SER A 47 -42.88 8.41 -1.44
CA SER A 47 -43.72 7.47 -0.69
C SER A 47 -43.53 7.67 0.83
N PRO A 48 -44.59 7.69 1.65
CA PRO A 48 -44.53 8.26 3.00
C PRO A 48 -44.11 7.26 4.10
N GLN A 49 -43.08 7.60 4.87
CA GLN A 49 -42.75 6.95 6.17
C GLN A 49 -42.32 7.95 7.27
N ASP A 50 -42.87 9.17 7.26
CA ASP A 50 -42.80 10.14 8.37
C ASP A 50 -44.17 10.24 9.07
N ALA A 51 -44.65 9.13 9.65
CA ALA A 51 -45.96 9.06 10.31
C ALA A 51 -46.11 7.92 11.36
N SER A 52 -45.12 7.72 12.23
CA SER A 52 -45.27 6.88 13.44
C SER A 52 -44.24 7.24 14.52
N LEU A 53 -44.49 6.78 15.76
CA LEU A 53 -43.67 7.00 16.96
C LEU A 53 -43.57 8.45 17.46
N VAL A 54 -44.73 9.11 17.59
CA VAL A 54 -44.95 10.10 18.65
C VAL A 54 -45.64 9.41 19.82
N ALA A 55 -44.83 8.83 20.70
CA ALA A 55 -45.21 8.33 22.02
C ALA A 55 -44.02 8.50 22.97
N GLY A 56 -44.27 8.75 24.25
CA GLY A 56 -43.21 9.03 25.23
C GLY A 56 -42.54 7.77 25.77
N MET A 57 -41.40 7.99 26.45
CA MET A 57 -40.77 7.05 27.39
C MET A 57 -40.48 5.64 26.86
N ASP A 58 -39.40 5.50 26.09
CA ASP A 58 -38.55 4.30 26.21
C ASP A 58 -37.10 4.56 25.79
N ALA A 59 -36.16 4.14 26.63
CA ALA A 59 -34.73 4.12 26.31
C ALA A 59 -34.29 2.64 26.26
N PRO A 60 -33.84 2.12 25.11
CA PRO A 60 -33.64 0.68 24.94
C PRO A 60 -32.61 0.14 25.93
N GLY A 61 -33.04 -0.81 26.76
CA GLY A 61 -32.21 -1.46 27.77
C GLY A 61 -32.37 -0.95 29.21
N VAL A 62 -33.30 -0.03 29.49
CA VAL A 62 -33.75 0.23 30.87
C VAL A 62 -34.61 -0.94 31.36
N LEU A 63 -34.25 -1.52 32.51
CA LEU A 63 -35.00 -2.60 33.17
C LEU A 63 -36.03 -2.08 34.16
N SER A 64 -35.76 -0.95 34.82
CA SER A 64 -36.70 -0.31 35.73
C SER A 64 -36.33 1.15 35.97
N VAL A 65 -37.33 1.94 36.35
CA VAL A 65 -37.18 3.29 36.90
C VAL A 65 -37.86 3.32 38.26
N GLN A 66 -37.15 3.80 39.29
CA GLN A 66 -37.68 3.98 40.65
C GLN A 66 -37.54 5.43 41.06
N GLU A 67 -38.50 5.97 41.80
CA GLU A 67 -38.47 7.36 42.27
C GLU A 67 -38.12 7.46 43.77
N ASN A 68 -37.58 8.61 44.18
CA ASN A 68 -37.33 8.97 45.59
C ASN A 68 -36.44 7.97 46.37
N VAL A 69 -35.54 7.26 45.68
CA VAL A 69 -34.73 6.17 46.26
C VAL A 69 -33.69 6.68 47.27
N PHE A 70 -33.76 6.19 48.50
CA PHE A 70 -32.86 6.56 49.59
C PHE A 70 -31.51 5.82 49.52
N LEU A 71 -30.40 6.56 49.55
CA LEU A 71 -29.05 6.00 49.53
C LEU A 71 -28.34 6.06 50.89
N ASN A 72 -28.56 7.14 51.64
CA ASN A 72 -28.02 7.38 52.98
C ASN A 72 -28.71 8.60 53.61
N ARG A 73 -28.49 8.84 54.91
CA ARG A 73 -29.05 9.98 55.69
C ARG A 73 -28.84 11.39 55.09
N LYS A 74 -28.01 11.56 54.06
CA LYS A 74 -27.75 12.83 53.37
C LYS A 74 -27.99 12.76 51.84
N THR A 75 -28.52 11.66 51.31
CA THR A 75 -28.69 11.47 49.86
C THR A 75 -29.95 10.66 49.56
N THR A 76 -30.93 11.31 48.95
CA THR A 76 -32.08 10.67 48.28
C THR A 76 -32.01 11.02 46.80
N LEU A 77 -32.15 10.02 45.94
CA LEU A 77 -32.20 10.19 44.50
C LEU A 77 -33.60 10.69 44.09
N ALA A 78 -33.70 11.59 43.10
CA ALA A 78 -35.00 11.90 42.48
C ALA A 78 -35.52 10.67 41.74
N ARG A 79 -34.68 10.10 40.87
CA ARG A 79 -34.95 8.87 40.11
C ARG A 79 -33.71 7.98 40.06
N LEU A 80 -33.92 6.68 40.00
CA LEU A 80 -32.93 5.64 39.78
C LEU A 80 -33.32 4.87 38.51
N TYR A 81 -32.46 4.89 37.50
CA TYR A 81 -32.57 4.07 36.30
C TYR A 81 -31.72 2.82 36.47
N THR A 82 -32.31 1.63 36.26
CA THR A 82 -31.57 0.36 36.22
C THR A 82 -31.41 -0.08 34.77
N TYR A 83 -30.19 -0.43 34.36
CA TYR A 83 -29.86 -0.84 32.99
C TYR A 83 -29.43 -2.31 32.93
N ALA A 84 -29.85 -3.00 31.86
CA ALA A 84 -29.42 -4.36 31.57
C ALA A 84 -27.92 -4.45 31.25
N ARG A 85 -27.32 -5.63 31.45
CA ARG A 85 -25.92 -5.90 31.08
C ARG A 85 -25.63 -5.49 29.63
N GLY A 86 -24.56 -4.71 29.45
CA GLY A 86 -24.04 -4.31 28.13
C GLY A 86 -24.65 -3.05 27.53
N VAL A 87 -25.61 -2.40 28.19
CA VAL A 87 -26.20 -1.14 27.73
C VAL A 87 -25.20 0.02 27.87
N ASN A 88 -24.94 0.73 26.77
CA ASN A 88 -24.14 1.96 26.77
C ASN A 88 -25.04 3.18 26.96
N VAL A 89 -24.74 4.00 27.96
CA VAL A 89 -25.32 5.35 28.12
C VAL A 89 -24.21 6.37 27.87
N GLU A 90 -24.40 7.24 26.88
CA GLU A 90 -23.44 8.30 26.52
C GLU A 90 -23.83 9.67 27.11
N TYR A 91 -25.13 9.87 27.33
CA TYR A 91 -25.72 11.08 27.90
C TYR A 91 -26.62 10.67 29.08
N PRO A 92 -26.08 10.53 30.30
CA PRO A 92 -26.90 10.30 31.49
C PRO A 92 -27.86 11.48 31.73
N THR A 93 -28.93 11.20 32.47
CA THR A 93 -29.91 12.20 32.91
C THR A 93 -29.42 12.84 34.20
N THR A 94 -29.50 14.17 34.30
CA THR A 94 -29.18 14.90 35.52
C THR A 94 -30.45 15.56 36.10
N ASP A 95 -30.29 16.32 37.18
CA ASP A 95 -31.35 17.12 37.80
C ASP A 95 -30.70 18.25 38.61
N THR A 96 -31.41 19.38 38.75
CA THR A 96 -30.93 20.56 39.48
C THR A 96 -31.13 20.46 40.99
N GLY A 97 -32.15 19.74 41.46
CA GLY A 97 -32.54 19.70 42.88
C GLY A 97 -32.05 18.46 43.63
N ARG A 98 -32.23 17.26 43.06
CA ARG A 98 -31.91 15.98 43.74
C ARG A 98 -31.24 15.00 42.77
N PRO A 99 -30.13 14.35 43.18
CA PRO A 99 -29.33 13.48 42.30
C PRO A 99 -30.13 12.43 41.53
N ILE A 100 -29.69 12.13 40.32
CA ILE A 100 -30.19 11.00 39.52
C ILE A 100 -29.21 9.83 39.64
N GLY A 101 -29.73 8.62 39.87
CA GLY A 101 -28.93 7.40 39.87
C GLY A 101 -29.06 6.63 38.56
N HIS A 102 -27.95 6.06 38.11
CA HIS A 102 -27.86 5.12 37.00
C HIS A 102 -27.14 3.86 37.49
N LEU A 103 -27.88 2.78 37.70
CA LEU A 103 -27.37 1.49 38.15
C LEU A 103 -27.20 0.57 36.94
N PHE A 104 -25.97 0.18 36.67
CA PHE A 104 -25.61 -0.67 35.53
C PHE A 104 -25.21 -2.06 36.01
N GLU A 105 -25.73 -3.07 35.33
CA GLU A 105 -25.20 -4.44 35.43
C GLU A 105 -23.99 -4.60 34.50
N ILE A 106 -22.92 -5.20 35.03
CA ILE A 106 -21.60 -5.30 34.40
C ILE A 106 -21.21 -6.78 34.29
N ASP A 107 -20.25 -7.10 33.42
CA ASP A 107 -19.60 -8.40 33.40
C ASP A 107 -18.35 -8.39 34.27
N PRO A 108 -18.24 -9.22 35.34
CA PRO A 108 -17.03 -9.32 36.14
C PRO A 108 -15.76 -9.60 35.31
N ASN A 109 -15.91 -10.37 34.22
CA ASN A 109 -14.81 -10.71 33.30
C ASN A 109 -14.36 -9.53 32.42
N ASN A 110 -15.16 -8.48 32.30
CA ASN A 110 -14.92 -7.31 31.46
C ASN A 110 -15.35 -6.04 32.21
N TRP A 111 -14.72 -5.81 33.35
CA TRP A 111 -15.11 -4.75 34.28
C TRP A 111 -14.64 -3.36 33.80
N PHE A 112 -15.59 -2.53 33.36
CA PHE A 112 -15.37 -1.12 33.05
C PHE A 112 -16.45 -0.23 33.69
N ASN A 113 -16.05 0.94 34.18
CA ASN A 113 -16.98 1.92 34.73
C ASN A 113 -17.80 2.59 33.59
N PRO A 114 -19.14 2.54 33.60
CA PRO A 114 -20.02 3.12 32.58
C PRO A 114 -19.79 4.61 32.27
N ARG A 115 -19.26 5.39 33.22
CA ARG A 115 -18.87 6.80 32.98
C ARG A 115 -17.90 6.96 31.81
N LEU A 116 -17.15 5.89 31.48
CA LEU A 116 -16.22 5.88 30.37
C LEU A 116 -16.93 5.93 29.01
N SER A 117 -18.21 5.58 28.92
CA SER A 117 -19.05 5.80 27.75
C SER A 117 -19.55 7.24 27.61
N PHE A 118 -19.53 8.06 28.67
CA PHE A 118 -20.13 9.39 28.62
C PHE A 118 -19.42 10.32 27.61
N ALA A 119 -20.21 11.00 26.78
CA ALA A 119 -19.78 12.00 25.82
C ALA A 119 -19.29 13.30 26.51
N TYR A 120 -19.80 13.57 27.71
CA TYR A 120 -19.32 14.65 28.57
C TYR A 120 -17.84 14.47 28.95
N SER A 121 -17.05 15.51 28.72
CA SER A 121 -15.65 15.55 29.15
C SER A 121 -15.59 15.53 30.68
N GLN A 122 -14.71 14.69 31.25
CA GLN A 122 -14.55 14.51 32.70
C GLN A 122 -13.13 14.89 33.11
N GLY A 123 -13.00 15.58 34.24
CA GLY A 123 -11.73 16.07 34.77
C GLY A 123 -11.90 16.66 36.16
N GLU A 124 -11.05 17.64 36.49
CA GLU A 124 -10.97 18.22 37.84
C GLU A 124 -12.13 19.22 38.12
N PRO A 125 -12.59 19.35 39.38
CA PRO A 125 -12.21 18.56 40.55
C PRO A 125 -12.58 17.08 40.42
N CYS A 126 -11.62 16.19 40.74
CA CYS A 126 -11.83 14.75 40.76
C CYS A 126 -11.13 14.11 41.97
N GLY A 127 -11.55 12.91 42.35
CA GLY A 127 -10.98 12.20 43.49
C GLY A 127 -11.46 10.76 43.61
N ASN A 128 -10.64 9.92 44.23
CA ASN A 128 -10.94 8.51 44.52
C ASN A 128 -10.83 8.27 46.03
N GLN A 129 -11.72 7.46 46.59
CA GLN A 129 -11.68 7.02 48.00
C GLN A 129 -12.04 5.53 48.06
N THR A 130 -11.21 4.72 48.71
CA THR A 130 -11.48 3.29 48.99
C THR A 130 -11.94 3.07 50.43
N SER A 131 -11.33 3.78 51.38
CA SER A 131 -11.76 3.83 52.78
C SER A 131 -12.15 5.25 53.20
N ARG A 132 -12.90 5.36 54.29
CA ARG A 132 -13.30 6.62 54.92
C ARG A 132 -13.07 6.53 56.43
N ASN A 133 -12.22 7.41 56.96
CA ASN A 133 -11.80 7.40 58.37
C ASN A 133 -11.22 6.03 58.81
N GLY A 134 -10.57 5.31 57.88
CA GLY A 134 -10.00 3.97 58.12
C GLY A 134 -10.97 2.79 57.94
N GLY A 135 -12.27 3.02 57.79
CA GLY A 135 -13.26 1.97 57.54
C GLY A 135 -13.72 1.88 56.09
N ASP A 136 -14.32 0.74 55.71
CA ASP A 136 -14.87 0.50 54.37
C ASP A 136 -16.05 1.42 54.03
N ILE A 137 -16.22 1.68 52.73
CA ILE A 137 -17.30 2.51 52.21
C ILE A 137 -18.36 1.61 51.57
N PHE A 138 -19.62 1.76 51.98
CA PHE A 138 -20.74 0.94 51.51
C PHE A 138 -21.79 1.77 50.75
N CYS A 139 -22.50 1.13 49.82
CA CYS A 139 -23.65 1.70 49.10
C CYS A 139 -24.90 0.87 49.38
N ALA A 140 -26.04 1.51 49.66
CA ALA A 140 -27.30 0.79 49.93
C ALA A 140 -27.88 0.05 48.71
N LEU A 141 -27.44 0.42 47.50
CA LEU A 141 -27.88 -0.20 46.24
C LEU A 141 -26.88 -1.23 45.68
N LEU A 142 -25.73 -1.42 46.32
CA LEU A 142 -24.71 -2.39 45.92
C LEU A 142 -24.63 -3.47 47.00
N VAL A 143 -25.43 -4.51 46.78
CA VAL A 143 -25.55 -5.68 47.65
C VAL A 143 -25.20 -6.96 46.90
N ASP A 144 -24.78 -7.97 47.64
CA ASP A 144 -24.56 -9.33 47.15
C ASP A 144 -25.88 -10.10 46.96
N LYS A 145 -25.78 -11.44 46.84
CA LYS A 145 -26.91 -12.36 46.63
C LYS A 145 -27.78 -12.52 47.86
N ASP A 146 -27.22 -12.32 49.05
CA ASP A 146 -27.88 -12.47 50.35
C ASP A 146 -28.40 -11.13 50.89
N GLY A 147 -28.24 -10.05 50.11
CA GLY A 147 -28.69 -8.70 50.43
C GLY A 147 -27.74 -7.91 51.32
N GLN A 148 -26.54 -8.43 51.62
CA GLN A 148 -25.54 -7.72 52.41
C GLN A 148 -24.79 -6.70 51.54
N ARG A 149 -24.39 -5.58 52.15
CA ARG A 149 -23.73 -4.48 51.43
C ARG A 149 -22.26 -4.79 51.23
N VAL A 150 -21.77 -4.69 49.99
CA VAL A 150 -20.37 -4.95 49.67
C VAL A 150 -19.49 -3.69 49.86
N PRO A 151 -18.22 -3.84 50.27
CA PRO A 151 -17.23 -2.77 50.22
C PRO A 151 -17.08 -2.18 48.80
N CYS A 152 -17.04 -0.86 48.71
CA CYS A 152 -17.05 -0.10 47.46
C CYS A 152 -15.96 0.98 47.43
N LYS A 153 -15.26 1.07 46.30
CA LYS A 153 -14.53 2.27 45.91
C LYS A 153 -15.51 3.35 45.45
N ILE A 154 -15.27 4.58 45.86
CA ILE A 154 -15.91 5.78 45.30
C ILE A 154 -14.94 6.50 44.38
N SER A 155 -15.44 6.94 43.22
CA SER A 155 -14.75 7.87 42.33
C SER A 155 -15.67 9.06 42.00
N GLN A 156 -15.13 10.28 41.97
CA GLN A 156 -15.86 11.51 41.65
C GLN A 156 -15.15 12.29 40.54
N TYR A 157 -15.92 12.83 39.60
CA TYR A 157 -15.45 13.62 38.47
C TYR A 157 -16.39 14.79 38.19
N THR A 158 -15.84 15.90 37.70
CA THR A 158 -16.61 17.08 37.30
C THR A 158 -16.64 17.21 35.78
N CYS A 159 -17.79 17.62 35.23
CA CYS A 159 -17.91 17.86 33.80
C CYS A 159 -17.05 19.06 33.40
N GLN A 160 -16.15 18.87 32.44
CA GLN A 160 -15.27 19.93 31.95
C GLN A 160 -15.95 20.83 30.91
N GLY A 161 -17.29 20.80 30.82
CA GLY A 161 -18.08 21.59 29.88
C GLY A 161 -17.62 21.51 28.43
N SER A 162 -17.55 22.66 27.76
CA SER A 162 -17.19 22.76 26.34
C SER A 162 -16.49 24.07 25.98
N LYS A 163 -15.94 24.14 24.77
CA LYS A 163 -15.32 25.34 24.19
C LYS A 163 -16.22 25.85 23.06
N VAL A 164 -16.66 27.11 23.13
CA VAL A 164 -17.55 27.75 22.13
C VAL A 164 -16.84 28.91 21.43
N CYS A 165 -17.27 29.27 20.22
CA CYS A 165 -16.78 30.49 19.58
C CYS A 165 -17.34 31.74 20.30
N PRO A 166 -16.55 32.80 20.56
CA PRO A 166 -17.05 34.05 21.14
C PRO A 166 -18.10 34.76 20.26
N TYR A 167 -18.07 34.55 18.94
CA TYR A 167 -19.05 35.10 17.97
C TYR A 167 -20.33 34.26 17.85
N ALA A 168 -20.61 33.40 18.83
CA ALA A 168 -21.88 32.70 18.97
C ALA A 168 -22.87 33.51 19.83
N ASP A 169 -24.16 33.18 19.76
CA ASP A 169 -25.09 33.61 20.81
C ASP A 169 -24.74 32.88 22.12
N MET A 170 -23.92 33.54 22.94
CA MET A 170 -23.50 33.06 24.26
C MET A 170 -24.69 32.81 25.21
N LYS A 171 -25.84 33.47 25.01
CA LYS A 171 -27.05 33.27 25.81
C LYS A 171 -27.73 31.94 25.45
N SER A 172 -27.83 31.62 24.17
CA SER A 172 -28.24 30.29 23.72
C SER A 172 -27.21 29.22 24.11
N MET A 173 -25.89 29.48 23.97
CA MET A 173 -24.86 28.48 24.27
C MET A 173 -24.78 28.11 25.76
N CYS A 174 -25.08 29.03 26.66
CA CYS A 174 -25.16 28.78 28.11
C CYS A 174 -26.53 28.27 28.59
N THR A 175 -27.49 28.03 27.70
CA THR A 175 -28.81 27.49 28.08
C THR A 175 -28.65 26.09 28.68
N PRO A 176 -29.11 25.85 29.93
CA PRO A 176 -28.82 24.61 30.62
C PRO A 176 -29.67 23.43 30.14
N HIS A 177 -29.11 22.21 30.20
CA HIS A 177 -29.87 20.98 29.98
C HIS A 177 -29.63 19.92 31.05
N VAL A 178 -30.68 19.12 31.32
CA VAL A 178 -30.64 17.94 32.20
C VAL A 178 -30.76 16.61 31.44
N THR A 179 -31.09 16.65 30.14
CA THR A 179 -31.17 15.47 29.25
C THR A 179 -30.73 15.82 27.83
N ALA A 180 -30.17 14.84 27.11
CA ALA A 180 -29.85 14.96 25.69
C ALA A 180 -30.95 14.32 24.84
N THR A 181 -31.98 15.09 24.47
CA THR A 181 -33.08 14.55 23.65
C THR A 181 -32.61 14.23 22.23
N ARG A 182 -33.20 13.21 21.59
CA ARG A 182 -32.89 12.85 20.20
C ARG A 182 -33.14 14.00 19.22
N ALA A 183 -34.07 14.91 19.54
CA ALA A 183 -34.32 16.13 18.78
C ALA A 183 -33.17 17.15 18.94
N ALA A 184 -32.74 17.43 20.18
CA ALA A 184 -31.63 18.35 20.45
C ALA A 184 -30.32 17.86 19.80
N LEU A 185 -30.01 16.56 19.89
CA LEU A 185 -28.86 15.96 19.20
C LEU A 185 -28.97 16.06 17.66
N LYS A 186 -30.16 15.86 17.07
CA LYS A 186 -30.39 16.08 15.63
C LYS A 186 -30.21 17.55 15.21
N THR A 187 -30.49 18.52 16.08
CA THR A 187 -30.27 19.95 15.78
C THR A 187 -28.79 20.31 15.91
N ARG A 188 -28.14 19.93 17.02
CA ARG A 188 -26.69 20.09 17.24
C ARG A 188 -25.83 19.48 16.12
N LEU A 189 -26.25 18.33 15.59
CA LEU A 189 -25.60 17.71 14.42
C LEU A 189 -25.79 18.53 13.13
N ARG A 190 -26.98 19.11 12.90
CA ARG A 190 -27.24 19.95 11.70
C ARG A 190 -26.45 21.24 11.72
N GLU A 191 -26.38 21.93 12.87
CA GLU A 191 -25.51 23.11 13.06
C GLU A 191 -24.05 22.77 12.71
N SER A 192 -23.52 21.68 13.28
CA SER A 192 -22.14 21.25 13.04
C SER A 192 -21.91 20.78 11.60
N GLN A 193 -22.95 20.35 10.87
CA GLN A 193 -22.88 20.05 9.45
C GLN A 193 -22.93 21.31 8.59
N GLN A 194 -23.76 22.31 8.91
CA GLN A 194 -23.82 23.58 8.16
C GLN A 194 -22.49 24.34 8.17
N LEU A 195 -21.71 24.23 9.26
CA LEU A 195 -20.36 24.80 9.35
C LEU A 195 -19.25 24.00 8.63
N GLN A 196 -19.53 22.79 8.15
CA GLN A 196 -18.51 21.87 7.60
C GLN A 196 -18.80 21.43 6.16
N ASN A 197 -20.06 21.11 5.87
CA ASN A 197 -20.58 20.68 4.58
C ASN A 197 -21.20 21.88 3.87
N VAL A 198 -20.34 22.73 3.34
CA VAL A 198 -20.74 23.88 2.53
C VAL A 198 -21.57 23.41 1.32
N SER A 199 -22.82 23.87 1.24
CA SER A 199 -23.79 23.42 0.23
C SER A 199 -23.84 24.30 -1.02
N ARG A 200 -23.32 25.53 -0.96
CA ARG A 200 -23.26 26.50 -2.07
C ARG A 200 -21.82 26.75 -2.51
N ALA A 201 -21.61 26.84 -3.82
CA ALA A 201 -20.29 27.06 -4.40
C ALA A 201 -19.68 28.41 -3.95
N GLU A 202 -20.51 29.45 -3.80
CA GLU A 202 -20.09 30.79 -3.37
C GLU A 202 -19.51 30.79 -1.95
N GLN A 203 -20.22 30.16 -1.00
CA GLN A 203 -19.76 29.94 0.37
C GLN A 203 -18.42 29.19 0.41
N ALA A 204 -18.23 28.20 -0.47
CA ALA A 204 -16.99 27.41 -0.53
C ALA A 204 -15.83 28.24 -1.07
N LEU A 205 -16.08 29.03 -2.12
CA LEU A 205 -15.11 29.92 -2.74
C LEU A 205 -14.68 31.02 -1.75
N LEU A 206 -15.63 31.66 -1.06
CA LEU A 206 -15.36 32.72 -0.09
C LEU A 206 -14.55 32.20 1.11
N SER A 207 -15.01 31.11 1.74
CA SER A 207 -14.33 30.49 2.89
C SER A 207 -12.90 30.04 2.54
N LYS A 208 -12.71 29.46 1.35
CA LYS A 208 -11.40 29.04 0.84
C LYS A 208 -10.47 30.23 0.53
N THR A 209 -11.02 31.34 0.03
CA THR A 209 -10.26 32.57 -0.28
C THR A 209 -9.78 33.25 1.00
N LEU A 210 -10.66 33.40 1.98
CA LEU A 210 -10.31 33.85 3.33
C LEU A 210 -9.26 32.95 4.00
N THR A 211 -9.41 31.62 3.91
CA THR A 211 -8.44 30.66 4.45
C THR A 211 -7.04 30.83 3.82
N LEU A 212 -6.98 31.14 2.51
CA LEU A 212 -5.72 31.43 1.82
C LEU A 212 -5.10 32.75 2.32
N TYR A 213 -5.87 33.83 2.34
CA TYR A 213 -5.43 35.14 2.84
C TYR A 213 -4.87 35.06 4.27
N ARG A 214 -5.63 34.43 5.17
CA ARG A 214 -5.20 34.13 6.54
C ARG A 214 -3.89 33.34 6.58
N SER A 215 -3.75 32.33 5.72
CA SER A 215 -2.54 31.49 5.70
C SER A 215 -1.30 32.32 5.33
N TYR A 216 -1.45 33.27 4.39
CA TYR A 216 -0.41 34.26 4.10
C TYR A 216 -0.14 35.18 5.30
N ARG A 217 -1.16 35.74 5.98
CA ARG A 217 -0.97 36.60 7.17
C ARG A 217 -0.35 35.87 8.38
N ILE A 218 -0.56 34.56 8.56
CA ILE A 218 -0.07 33.79 9.72
C ILE A 218 1.33 33.17 9.50
N LEU A 219 1.64 32.77 8.27
CA LEU A 219 2.90 32.11 7.91
C LEU A 219 3.92 33.07 7.29
N GLY A 220 3.48 34.23 6.83
CA GLY A 220 4.29 35.16 6.07
C GLY A 220 4.89 34.51 4.83
N CYS A 221 6.10 34.93 4.49
CA CYS A 221 6.85 34.44 3.33
C CYS A 221 7.50 33.05 3.54
N LEU A 222 7.68 32.59 4.79
CA LEU A 222 8.43 31.38 5.19
C LEU A 222 9.91 31.28 4.71
N GLY A 223 10.39 32.22 3.88
CA GLY A 223 11.81 32.37 3.55
C GLY A 223 12.69 32.74 4.76
N PRO A 224 14.03 32.81 4.58
CA PRO A 224 14.95 33.16 5.66
C PRO A 224 14.67 34.55 6.23
N ALA A 225 14.95 34.73 7.52
CA ALA A 225 14.98 36.06 8.13
C ALA A 225 16.13 36.89 7.51
N SER A 226 15.89 38.16 7.22
CA SER A 226 16.91 39.02 6.61
C SER A 226 18.04 39.32 7.62
N CYS A 227 19.30 39.23 7.19
CA CYS A 227 20.47 39.53 8.03
C CYS A 227 20.67 41.03 8.31
N SER A 228 19.74 41.90 7.94
CA SER A 228 19.92 43.37 7.93
C SER A 228 18.82 44.16 8.63
N ALA A 229 18.20 43.60 9.69
CA ALA A 229 17.27 44.33 10.55
C ALA A 229 17.64 44.13 12.04
N LEU A 230 18.20 45.18 12.66
CA LEU A 230 18.12 45.34 14.11
C LEU A 230 16.70 45.87 14.43
N PRO A 231 15.99 45.32 15.43
CA PRO A 231 14.69 45.87 15.83
C PRO A 231 14.91 47.30 16.36
N THR A 232 14.47 48.28 15.57
CA THR A 232 14.78 49.71 15.78
C THR A 232 13.62 50.48 16.43
N THR A 233 12.49 49.80 16.64
CA THR A 233 11.35 50.25 17.45
C THR A 233 11.04 49.20 18.51
N ALA A 234 10.47 49.63 19.65
CA ALA A 234 9.77 48.70 20.52
C ALA A 234 8.52 48.16 19.79
N PRO A 235 8.08 46.91 20.03
CA PRO A 235 6.83 46.42 19.49
C PRO A 235 5.66 47.21 20.07
N ASP A 236 4.67 47.53 19.24
CA ASP A 236 3.38 48.06 19.71
C ASP A 236 2.64 46.98 20.50
N GLU A 237 1.74 47.37 21.42
CA GLU A 237 0.99 46.44 22.29
C GLU A 237 0.21 45.38 21.47
N ASP A 238 -0.25 45.78 20.28
CA ASP A 238 -0.92 44.98 19.25
C ASP A 238 -0.05 43.81 18.72
N GLU A 239 1.28 44.03 18.58
CA GLU A 239 2.22 43.03 18.07
C GLU A 239 2.59 42.00 19.17
N ASP A 240 2.76 42.45 20.41
CA ASP A 240 3.06 41.55 21.53
C ASP A 240 1.86 40.66 21.90
N GLU A 241 0.62 41.16 21.79
CA GLU A 241 -0.58 40.30 21.90
C GLU A 241 -0.63 39.28 20.76
N TRP A 242 -0.35 39.68 19.51
CA TRP A 242 -0.32 38.76 18.37
C TRP A 242 0.75 37.67 18.54
N LEU A 243 1.96 38.03 18.99
CA LEU A 243 3.03 37.08 19.28
C LEU A 243 2.68 36.15 20.45
N ALA A 244 2.05 36.65 21.52
CA ALA A 244 1.53 35.83 22.61
C ALA A 244 0.46 34.84 22.11
N ARG A 245 -0.45 35.28 21.24
CA ARG A 245 -1.49 34.44 20.63
C ARG A 245 -0.91 33.38 19.70
N LEU A 246 0.13 33.69 18.92
CA LEU A 246 0.89 32.71 18.15
C LEU A 246 1.62 31.70 19.06
N ARG A 247 2.20 32.12 20.18
CA ARG A 247 2.80 31.22 21.19
C ARG A 247 1.76 30.26 21.80
N LYS A 248 0.53 30.73 22.11
CA LYS A 248 -0.60 29.87 22.52
C LYS A 248 -0.91 28.79 21.47
N ILE A 249 -1.06 29.20 20.20
CA ILE A 249 -1.37 28.29 19.08
C ILE A 249 -0.26 27.23 18.90
N ARG A 250 1.01 27.65 19.01
CA ARG A 250 2.20 26.79 18.86
C ARG A 250 2.57 26.00 20.12
N ARG A 251 1.81 26.17 21.22
CA ARG A 251 1.95 25.46 22.52
C ARG A 251 3.36 25.50 23.13
N GLY A 252 4.03 26.65 23.03
CA GLY A 252 5.39 26.80 23.56
C GLY A 252 6.50 26.16 22.72
N HIS A 253 6.23 25.73 21.49
CA HIS A 253 7.31 25.59 20.50
C HIS A 253 7.73 26.97 20.01
N ASP A 254 9.03 27.26 20.12
CA ASP A 254 9.60 28.53 19.67
C ASP A 254 9.34 28.79 18.18
N PRO A 255 9.06 30.05 17.79
CA PRO A 255 8.98 30.41 16.39
C PRO A 255 10.35 30.22 15.74
N LYS A 256 10.39 29.50 14.61
CA LYS A 256 11.50 29.70 13.66
C LYS A 256 11.44 31.15 13.19
N LEU A 257 12.57 31.86 13.29
CA LEU A 257 12.75 33.16 12.67
C LEU A 257 12.62 32.99 11.15
N THR A 258 11.59 33.62 10.58
CA THR A 258 11.30 33.65 9.15
C THR A 258 11.37 35.10 8.66
N CYS A 259 11.37 35.26 7.35
CA CYS A 259 11.21 36.54 6.68
C CYS A 259 10.06 37.38 7.26
N ASP A 260 10.41 38.63 7.56
CA ASP A 260 9.64 39.77 8.04
C ASP A 260 8.88 40.54 6.94
N GLY A 261 9.31 40.40 5.69
CA GLY A 261 8.86 41.23 4.57
C GLY A 261 7.39 41.07 4.20
N LYS A 262 6.74 42.20 3.89
CA LYS A 262 5.34 42.30 3.50
C LYS A 262 5.05 41.43 2.26
N LEU A 263 3.89 40.78 2.30
CA LEU A 263 3.32 40.09 1.16
C LEU A 263 2.47 41.06 0.33
N VAL A 264 2.72 41.08 -0.97
CA VAL A 264 2.10 41.96 -1.96
C VAL A 264 1.32 41.09 -2.94
N PHE A 265 0.05 41.43 -3.14
CA PHE A 265 -0.79 40.94 -4.23
C PHE A 265 -0.58 41.85 -5.45
N ASP A 266 -0.50 41.26 -6.64
CA ASP A 266 0.00 41.94 -7.83
C ASP A 266 -0.42 41.18 -9.10
N HIS A 267 -0.36 41.84 -10.27
CA HIS A 267 -0.80 41.27 -11.56
C HIS A 267 0.35 41.32 -12.58
N ASP A 268 0.53 40.24 -13.36
CA ASP A 268 1.60 40.17 -14.38
C ASP A 268 1.23 40.84 -15.71
N GLU A 269 2.17 40.88 -16.66
CA GLU A 269 1.98 41.47 -18.00
C GLU A 269 0.85 40.80 -18.83
N ALA A 270 0.37 39.62 -18.41
CA ALA A 270 -0.75 38.89 -19.01
C ALA A 270 -2.06 39.03 -18.19
N GLY A 271 -2.05 39.80 -17.10
CA GLY A 271 -3.17 39.97 -16.18
C GLY A 271 -3.38 38.78 -15.22
N GLN A 272 -2.38 37.94 -14.99
CA GLN A 272 -2.48 36.84 -14.03
C GLN A 272 -2.09 37.27 -12.61
N ALA A 273 -3.03 37.12 -11.67
CA ALA A 273 -2.82 37.46 -10.26
C ALA A 273 -1.79 36.56 -9.56
N PHE A 274 -0.87 37.17 -8.81
CA PHE A 274 0.11 36.48 -7.98
C PHE A 274 0.27 37.14 -6.61
N VAL A 275 0.90 36.41 -5.67
CA VAL A 275 1.36 36.95 -4.39
C VAL A 275 2.86 36.74 -4.28
N ARG A 276 3.59 37.80 -3.90
CA ARG A 276 5.04 37.80 -3.67
C ARG A 276 5.42 38.42 -2.34
N CYS A 277 6.56 38.05 -1.80
CA CYS A 277 7.25 38.85 -0.79
C CYS A 277 7.91 40.08 -1.44
N GLU A 278 7.96 41.22 -0.76
CA GLU A 278 8.66 42.41 -1.23
C GLU A 278 10.17 42.21 -1.44
N TYR A 279 10.79 41.31 -0.67
CA TYR A 279 12.21 40.94 -0.82
C TYR A 279 12.50 40.00 -2.00
N PHE A 280 11.47 39.42 -2.64
CA PHE A 280 11.65 38.57 -3.83
C PHE A 280 12.05 39.43 -5.06
N LYS A 281 13.30 39.29 -5.54
CA LYS A 281 13.83 40.06 -6.68
C LYS A 281 14.29 39.14 -7.81
N SER A 282 13.51 39.03 -8.88
CA SER A 282 13.75 38.06 -9.96
C SER A 282 14.95 38.34 -10.88
N ARG A 283 15.55 39.55 -10.87
CA ARG A 283 16.61 39.94 -11.84
C ARG A 283 17.81 40.69 -11.26
N THR A 284 17.81 41.11 -9.99
CA THR A 284 18.85 41.98 -9.42
C THR A 284 19.20 41.61 -7.96
N GLY A 285 20.18 40.72 -7.79
CA GLY A 285 20.94 40.53 -6.54
C GLY A 285 20.21 40.01 -5.29
N GLY A 286 18.88 39.88 -5.32
CA GLY A 286 18.12 39.27 -4.22
C GLY A 286 18.00 37.75 -4.33
N THR A 287 17.61 37.12 -3.22
CA THR A 287 17.47 35.66 -3.13
C THR A 287 16.10 35.18 -3.64
N ARG A 288 16.05 33.94 -4.14
CA ARG A 288 14.84 33.31 -4.72
C ARG A 288 14.15 32.31 -3.77
N ASP A 289 14.50 32.37 -2.50
CA ASP A 289 13.98 31.57 -1.38
C ASP A 289 12.79 32.24 -0.65
N HIS A 290 12.53 33.51 -0.94
CA HIS A 290 11.31 34.21 -0.53
C HIS A 290 10.09 33.83 -1.42
N LEU A 291 8.88 33.96 -0.86
CA LEU A 291 7.63 33.57 -1.49
C LEU A 291 7.36 34.31 -2.81
N PHE A 292 7.03 33.56 -3.86
CA PHE A 292 6.39 34.03 -5.09
C PHE A 292 5.45 32.94 -5.62
N THR A 293 4.18 33.25 -5.90
CA THR A 293 3.20 32.22 -6.31
C THR A 293 2.00 32.77 -7.11
N TYR A 294 1.69 32.10 -8.22
CA TYR A 294 0.44 32.28 -9.00
C TYR A 294 -0.76 31.49 -8.43
N ASN A 295 -0.68 30.99 -7.19
CA ASN A 295 -1.82 30.33 -6.53
C ASN A 295 -3.09 31.19 -6.48
N PRO A 296 -3.05 32.54 -6.33
CA PRO A 296 -4.24 33.38 -6.49
C PRO A 296 -4.87 33.24 -7.87
N GLY A 297 -4.12 33.54 -8.93
CA GLY A 297 -4.54 33.55 -10.33
C GLY A 297 -4.71 32.17 -10.98
N CYS A 298 -4.93 31.09 -10.21
CA CYS A 298 -5.17 29.75 -10.75
C CYS A 298 -6.67 29.40 -10.92
N GLY A 299 -7.57 30.39 -10.77
CA GLY A 299 -9.03 30.22 -10.96
C GLY A 299 -9.71 29.44 -9.83
N LEU A 300 -9.05 29.29 -8.69
CA LEU A 300 -9.51 28.49 -7.54
C LEU A 300 -9.97 29.31 -6.32
N TYR A 301 -9.92 30.65 -6.42
CA TYR A 301 -10.15 31.63 -5.37
C TYR A 301 -10.88 32.85 -5.96
N HIS A 302 -11.50 33.69 -5.12
CA HIS A 302 -12.20 34.90 -5.59
C HIS A 302 -11.20 36.06 -5.71
N THR A 303 -10.59 36.24 -6.89
CA THR A 303 -9.49 37.19 -7.14
C THR A 303 -9.78 38.59 -6.60
N GLU A 304 -10.89 39.22 -7.01
CA GLU A 304 -11.30 40.58 -6.62
C GLU A 304 -11.41 40.78 -5.09
N TYR A 305 -11.81 39.73 -4.36
CA TYR A 305 -11.99 39.79 -2.91
C TYR A 305 -10.67 39.50 -2.18
N LEU A 306 -9.80 38.69 -2.78
CA LEU A 306 -8.45 38.47 -2.28
C LEU A 306 -7.59 39.74 -2.45
N GLU A 307 -7.73 40.43 -3.57
CA GLU A 307 -7.13 41.73 -3.86
C GLU A 307 -7.61 42.79 -2.85
N ALA A 308 -8.92 42.96 -2.69
CA ALA A 308 -9.50 43.86 -1.67
C ALA A 308 -9.03 43.56 -0.23
N LEU A 309 -8.78 42.29 0.11
CA LEU A 309 -8.22 41.89 1.41
C LEU A 309 -6.72 42.24 1.56
N PHE A 310 -5.95 42.32 0.47
CA PHE A 310 -4.54 42.72 0.49
C PHE A 310 -4.36 44.25 0.47
N ASP A 311 -5.24 44.96 -0.24
CA ASP A 311 -5.23 46.43 -0.35
C ASP A 311 -6.03 47.13 0.77
N GLU A 312 -6.74 46.35 1.60
CA GLU A 312 -7.58 46.79 2.71
C GLU A 312 -8.78 47.67 2.28
N ASP A 313 -9.31 47.42 1.06
CA ASP A 313 -10.52 48.06 0.51
C ASP A 313 -11.79 47.62 1.28
N ILE A 314 -12.19 48.48 2.22
CA ILE A 314 -13.34 48.28 3.09
C ILE A 314 -14.67 48.27 2.32
N GLU A 315 -14.81 48.97 1.18
CA GLU A 315 -16.06 48.99 0.42
C GLU A 315 -16.25 47.67 -0.36
N ALA A 316 -15.21 47.23 -1.07
CA ALA A 316 -15.23 45.94 -1.77
C ALA A 316 -15.36 44.76 -0.79
N ILE A 317 -14.63 44.77 0.34
CA ILE A 317 -14.77 43.77 1.41
C ILE A 317 -16.22 43.68 1.90
N ASN A 318 -16.84 44.83 2.25
CA ASN A 318 -18.20 44.84 2.79
C ASN A 318 -19.22 44.31 1.77
N LYS A 319 -19.07 44.63 0.48
CA LYS A 319 -19.94 44.10 -0.58
C LYS A 319 -19.98 42.56 -0.59
N PHE A 320 -18.84 41.90 -0.43
CA PHE A 320 -18.78 40.42 -0.39
C PHE A 320 -19.23 39.84 0.95
N GLU A 321 -18.85 40.46 2.08
CA GLU A 321 -19.17 39.93 3.41
C GLU A 321 -20.61 40.17 3.86
N VAL A 322 -21.26 41.25 3.39
CA VAL A 322 -22.69 41.50 3.65
C VAL A 322 -23.57 40.53 2.85
N ALA A 323 -23.30 40.31 1.56
CA ALA A 323 -24.02 39.31 0.76
C ALA A 323 -23.88 37.90 1.36
N ALA A 324 -22.68 37.54 1.82
CA ALA A 324 -22.45 36.29 2.55
C ALA A 324 -23.30 36.19 3.84
N LYS A 325 -23.42 37.29 4.59
CA LYS A 325 -24.19 37.37 5.83
C LYS A 325 -25.70 37.19 5.61
N GLU A 326 -26.24 37.77 4.55
CA GLU A 326 -27.65 37.60 4.15
C GLU A 326 -27.97 36.12 3.87
N ASP A 327 -27.03 35.42 3.24
CA ASP A 327 -27.06 33.96 3.03
C ASP A 327 -26.65 33.12 4.27
N GLY A 328 -26.38 33.76 5.41
CA GLY A 328 -26.09 33.11 6.69
C GLY A 328 -24.66 32.57 6.85
N TYR A 329 -23.67 33.06 6.11
CA TYR A 329 -22.27 32.63 6.20
C TYR A 329 -21.25 33.78 6.13
N GLY A 330 -19.96 33.45 6.25
CA GLY A 330 -18.85 34.42 6.18
C GLY A 330 -18.57 35.16 7.50
N PRO A 331 -17.63 36.11 7.50
CA PRO A 331 -17.08 36.68 8.74
C PRO A 331 -18.07 37.50 9.57
N LEU A 332 -19.12 38.03 8.95
CA LEU A 332 -20.16 38.83 9.60
C LEU A 332 -21.38 38.00 10.08
N ALA A 333 -21.39 36.69 9.84
CA ALA A 333 -22.48 35.79 10.25
C ALA A 333 -22.27 35.21 11.67
N PRO A 334 -23.36 34.96 12.43
CA PRO A 334 -23.27 34.41 13.78
C PRO A 334 -22.75 32.96 13.76
N CYS A 335 -21.88 32.62 14.72
CA CYS A 335 -21.21 31.33 14.77
C CYS A 335 -21.97 30.30 15.61
N THR A 336 -21.94 29.02 15.21
CA THR A 336 -22.46 27.89 16.01
C THR A 336 -21.36 26.85 16.33
N HIS A 337 -20.09 27.28 16.25
CA HIS A 337 -18.95 26.38 16.44
C HIS A 337 -18.71 26.07 17.92
N VAL A 338 -18.79 24.78 18.25
CA VAL A 338 -18.58 24.25 19.60
C VAL A 338 -17.73 22.99 19.51
N THR A 339 -16.75 22.85 20.40
CA THR A 339 -15.91 21.66 20.53
C THR A 339 -15.89 21.15 21.98
N ASN A 340 -15.74 19.84 22.15
CA ASN A 340 -15.61 19.21 23.46
C ASN A 340 -14.36 19.78 24.18
N HIS A 341 -14.36 19.91 25.50
CA HIS A 341 -13.25 20.53 26.26
C HIS A 341 -11.86 19.98 25.91
N SER A 342 -11.76 18.65 25.72
CA SER A 342 -10.55 17.92 25.31
C SER A 342 -10.04 18.26 23.90
N SER A 343 -10.73 19.14 23.16
CA SER A 343 -10.28 19.72 21.91
C SER A 343 -8.99 20.52 22.11
N ILE A 344 -7.96 20.13 21.35
CA ILE A 344 -6.64 20.78 21.31
C ILE A 344 -6.60 22.06 20.45
N ARG A 345 -7.77 22.55 20.02
CA ARG A 345 -7.94 23.82 19.31
C ARG A 345 -8.03 24.98 20.30
N VAL A 346 -7.38 26.09 19.95
CA VAL A 346 -7.40 27.36 20.71
C VAL A 346 -8.37 28.35 20.05
N ASN A 347 -8.36 28.43 18.72
CA ASN A 347 -9.20 29.36 17.94
C ASN A 347 -10.32 28.63 17.18
N CYS A 348 -11.32 29.39 16.75
CA CYS A 348 -12.34 28.97 15.80
C CYS A 348 -11.72 28.53 14.44
N PRO A 349 -12.31 27.56 13.73
CA PRO A 349 -12.00 27.30 12.32
C PRO A 349 -12.74 28.23 11.35
N CYS A 350 -13.74 28.97 11.82
CA CYS A 350 -14.41 30.00 11.05
C CYS A 350 -13.67 31.33 11.25
N GLU A 351 -13.63 32.14 10.19
CA GLU A 351 -13.15 33.52 10.24
C GLU A 351 -14.30 34.43 10.73
N HIS A 352 -13.96 35.50 11.45
CA HIS A 352 -14.90 36.46 12.02
C HIS A 352 -14.37 37.89 11.86
N ARG A 353 -15.20 38.91 12.11
CA ARG A 353 -14.79 40.33 12.19
C ARG A 353 -14.97 40.85 13.61
N THR A 354 -14.02 41.64 14.10
CA THR A 354 -14.18 42.43 15.34
C THR A 354 -15.20 43.56 15.14
N PRO A 355 -15.68 44.23 16.20
CA PRO A 355 -16.51 45.44 16.06
C PRO A 355 -15.85 46.53 15.21
N ASP A 356 -14.52 46.61 15.26
CA ASP A 356 -13.65 47.55 14.53
C ASP A 356 -13.33 47.07 13.10
N GLY A 357 -13.97 45.99 12.64
CA GLY A 357 -13.83 45.47 11.28
C GLY A 357 -12.55 44.69 11.00
N ARG A 358 -11.68 44.43 11.98
CA ARG A 358 -10.46 43.60 11.79
C ARG A 358 -10.84 42.12 11.68
N LEU A 359 -10.13 41.33 10.86
CA LEU A 359 -10.35 39.88 10.81
C LEU A 359 -9.82 39.21 12.08
N ASP A 360 -10.66 38.41 12.74
CA ASP A 360 -10.34 37.67 13.95
C ASP A 360 -10.74 36.19 13.85
N LEU A 361 -10.10 35.38 14.69
CA LEU A 361 -10.19 33.93 14.71
C LEU A 361 -10.98 33.39 15.92
N GLY A 362 -11.45 34.25 16.81
CA GLY A 362 -12.16 33.89 18.06
C GLY A 362 -11.39 32.91 18.93
N GLU A 363 -10.63 33.41 19.92
CA GLU A 363 -10.10 32.50 20.95
C GLU A 363 -11.27 31.84 21.69
N MET A 364 -11.32 30.51 21.69
CA MET A 364 -12.52 29.74 22.03
C MET A 364 -12.83 29.84 23.52
N VAL A 365 -13.97 30.45 23.84
CA VAL A 365 -14.42 30.69 25.22
C VAL A 365 -14.72 29.36 25.90
N TYR A 366 -14.18 29.18 27.10
CA TYR A 366 -14.40 27.98 27.91
C TYR A 366 -15.66 28.14 28.78
N LEU A 367 -16.73 27.41 28.43
CA LEU A 367 -17.89 27.23 29.29
C LEU A 367 -17.61 26.12 30.32
N ARG A 368 -17.40 26.54 31.58
CA ARG A 368 -17.29 25.64 32.74
C ARG A 368 -18.63 24.95 33.03
N CYS A 369 -18.61 23.87 33.80
CA CYS A 369 -19.82 23.15 34.18
C CYS A 369 -19.69 22.54 35.59
N ASP A 370 -20.70 22.78 36.43
CA ASP A 370 -20.74 22.26 37.80
C ASP A 370 -21.45 20.90 37.91
N SER A 371 -21.78 20.26 36.77
CA SER A 371 -22.35 18.92 36.76
C SER A 371 -21.33 17.88 37.19
N THR A 372 -21.69 17.02 38.13
CA THR A 372 -20.76 16.05 38.75
C THR A 372 -21.26 14.61 38.64
N PHE A 373 -20.31 13.71 38.41
CA PHE A 373 -20.51 12.27 38.31
C PHE A 373 -19.81 11.59 39.48
N ARG A 374 -20.56 10.93 40.37
CA ARG A 374 -20.03 10.15 41.49
C ARG A 374 -20.37 8.68 41.32
N CYS A 375 -19.35 7.85 41.12
CA CYS A 375 -19.50 6.42 40.93
C CYS A 375 -19.22 5.67 42.23
N PHE A 376 -19.94 4.58 42.43
CA PHE A 376 -19.70 3.57 43.45
C PHE A 376 -19.46 2.25 42.72
N GLU A 377 -18.30 1.66 42.95
CA GLU A 377 -17.78 0.46 42.27
C GLU A 377 -17.36 -0.52 43.37
N PRO A 378 -17.89 -1.76 43.45
CA PRO A 378 -17.41 -2.77 44.39
C PRO A 378 -15.89 -2.97 44.30
N LEU A 379 -15.24 -3.29 45.42
CA LEU A 379 -13.83 -3.71 45.42
C LEU A 379 -13.66 -5.01 44.61
N GLU A 380 -12.44 -5.30 44.19
CA GLU A 380 -12.13 -6.27 43.13
C GLU A 380 -12.64 -7.68 43.45
N GLU A 381 -12.44 -8.09 44.69
CA GLU A 381 -12.87 -9.36 45.27
C GLU A 381 -14.40 -9.49 45.46
N TYR A 382 -15.17 -8.40 45.40
CA TYR A 382 -16.63 -8.40 45.54
C TYR A 382 -17.40 -8.30 44.21
N ARG A 383 -16.72 -8.18 43.06
CA ARG A 383 -17.37 -7.96 41.74
C ARG A 383 -18.24 -9.12 41.28
N GLU A 384 -17.90 -10.36 41.65
CA GLU A 384 -18.73 -11.53 41.34
C GLU A 384 -19.98 -11.62 42.22
N ALA A 385 -19.87 -11.19 43.48
CA ALA A 385 -20.99 -11.13 44.42
C ALA A 385 -21.97 -9.99 44.06
N CYS A 386 -21.44 -8.83 43.65
CA CYS A 386 -22.20 -7.67 43.22
C CYS A 386 -21.71 -7.17 41.83
N PRO A 387 -22.22 -7.72 40.72
CA PRO A 387 -21.81 -7.36 39.36
C PRO A 387 -22.43 -6.03 38.89
N ARG A 388 -22.43 -5.00 39.74
CA ARG A 388 -23.17 -3.74 39.54
C ARG A 388 -22.32 -2.51 39.84
N ILE A 389 -22.50 -1.45 39.06
CA ILE A 389 -21.90 -0.11 39.29
C ILE A 389 -23.02 0.92 39.34
N LEU A 390 -23.01 1.78 40.38
CA LEU A 390 -23.92 2.91 40.49
C LEU A 390 -23.19 4.21 40.12
N VAL A 391 -23.68 4.93 39.12
CA VAL A 391 -23.24 6.30 38.78
C VAL A 391 -24.32 7.29 39.19
N ILE A 392 -23.98 8.25 40.04
CA ILE A 392 -24.87 9.33 40.48
C ILE A 392 -24.50 10.60 39.73
N CYS A 393 -25.47 11.22 39.05
CA CYS A 393 -25.32 12.50 38.37
C CYS A 393 -26.02 13.61 39.17
N ARG A 394 -25.44 14.81 39.17
CA ARG A 394 -25.92 16.00 39.90
C ARG A 394 -25.72 17.26 39.07
N ASN A 395 -26.64 18.21 39.22
CA ASN A 395 -26.68 19.52 38.59
C ASN A 395 -26.87 19.45 37.06
N GLU A 396 -27.44 20.50 36.50
CA GLU A 396 -27.60 20.68 35.06
C GLU A 396 -26.29 21.01 34.34
N HIS A 397 -26.28 20.86 33.02
CA HIS A 397 -25.17 21.21 32.15
C HIS A 397 -25.40 22.58 31.52
N ALA A 398 -24.72 23.63 32.02
CA ALA A 398 -24.76 24.99 31.46
C ALA A 398 -23.85 25.16 30.21
N HIS A 399 -23.96 24.24 29.24
CA HIS A 399 -23.18 24.29 27.99
C HIS A 399 -23.85 23.44 26.89
N PRO A 400 -23.53 23.66 25.60
CA PRO A 400 -24.16 22.92 24.51
C PRO A 400 -23.81 21.43 24.55
N LEU A 401 -24.71 20.60 24.00
CA LEU A 401 -24.52 19.15 23.92
C LEU A 401 -23.22 18.80 23.17
N PRO A 402 -22.27 18.08 23.81
CA PRO A 402 -21.06 17.61 23.15
C PRO A 402 -21.43 16.55 22.11
N LEU A 403 -20.70 16.47 21.01
CA LEU A 403 -20.87 15.37 20.04
C LEU A 403 -20.21 14.09 20.58
N PRO A 404 -20.75 12.89 20.29
CA PRO A 404 -20.22 11.62 20.80
C PRO A 404 -18.99 11.17 19.99
N THR A 405 -17.90 11.92 20.15
CA THR A 405 -16.61 11.66 19.49
C THR A 405 -15.83 10.52 20.13
N LYS A 406 -16.27 10.00 21.28
CA LYS A 406 -15.58 9.02 22.10
C LYS A 406 -16.20 7.64 21.91
N THR A 407 -15.40 6.62 21.62
CA THR A 407 -15.89 5.24 21.49
C THR A 407 -16.19 4.65 22.88
N PRO A 408 -17.39 4.08 23.13
CA PRO A 408 -17.68 3.35 24.37
C PRO A 408 -16.71 2.17 24.60
N PRO A 409 -16.40 1.78 25.85
CA PRO A 409 -15.43 0.72 26.14
C PRO A 409 -15.82 -0.64 25.55
N SER A 410 -17.10 -0.99 25.61
CA SER A 410 -17.67 -2.21 25.04
C SER A 410 -17.47 -2.29 23.52
N VAL A 411 -17.81 -1.23 22.78
CA VAL A 411 -17.62 -1.14 21.33
C VAL A 411 -16.13 -1.14 20.96
N ARG A 412 -15.28 -0.50 21.78
CA ARG A 412 -13.82 -0.55 21.60
C ARG A 412 -13.26 -1.95 21.81
N LEU A 413 -13.80 -2.72 22.75
CA LEU A 413 -13.42 -4.12 22.97
C LEU A 413 -13.92 -5.02 21.83
N GLU A 414 -15.13 -4.80 21.32
CA GLU A 414 -15.63 -5.49 20.10
C GLU A 414 -14.68 -5.25 18.91
N VAL A 415 -14.19 -4.02 18.72
CA VAL A 415 -13.16 -3.70 17.71
C VAL A 415 -11.79 -4.33 18.02
N PHE A 416 -11.40 -4.49 19.29
CA PHE A 416 -10.16 -5.19 19.64
C PHE A 416 -10.23 -6.70 19.38
N GLU A 417 -11.32 -7.38 19.69
CA GLU A 417 -11.50 -8.80 19.32
C GLU A 417 -11.57 -8.99 17.80
N LEU A 418 -12.23 -8.05 17.11
CA LEU A 418 -12.25 -8.04 15.65
C LEU A 418 -10.86 -7.81 15.04
N LEU A 419 -9.98 -7.04 15.69
CA LEU A 419 -8.57 -6.90 15.31
C LEU A 419 -7.75 -8.17 15.64
N ARG A 420 -7.99 -8.81 16.78
CA ARG A 420 -7.31 -10.06 17.18
C ARG A 420 -7.65 -11.22 16.22
N SER A 421 -8.87 -11.24 15.67
CA SER A 421 -9.32 -12.25 14.69
C SER A 421 -8.86 -12.02 13.23
N VAL A 422 -8.19 -10.90 12.91
CA VAL A 422 -7.57 -10.66 11.59
C VAL A 422 -6.44 -11.67 11.28
N GLY A 423 -5.82 -12.27 12.31
CA GLY A 423 -4.85 -13.34 12.14
C GLY A 423 -3.57 -12.90 11.40
N LEU A 424 -3.27 -13.54 10.27
CA LEU A 424 -2.00 -13.39 9.55
C LEU A 424 -1.79 -11.98 8.93
N ASP A 425 -2.86 -11.22 8.72
CA ASP A 425 -2.78 -9.84 8.20
C ASP A 425 -2.45 -8.79 9.28
N LEU A 426 -2.57 -9.13 10.57
CA LEU A 426 -2.40 -8.19 11.69
C LEU A 426 -1.04 -7.44 11.72
N PRO A 427 0.12 -8.02 11.33
CA PRO A 427 1.39 -7.28 11.28
C PRO A 427 1.38 -6.09 10.31
N ASP A 428 0.66 -6.22 9.19
CA ASP A 428 0.62 -5.24 8.09
C ASP A 428 -0.76 -4.57 7.93
N ILE A 429 -1.65 -4.73 8.92
CA ILE A 429 -2.99 -4.16 8.87
C ILE A 429 -2.93 -2.64 9.02
N THR A 430 -3.69 -1.94 8.19
CA THR A 430 -3.87 -0.48 8.24
C THR A 430 -5.35 -0.17 8.35
N ALA A 431 -5.74 1.03 8.80
CA ALA A 431 -7.15 1.39 8.92
C ALA A 431 -7.95 1.18 7.62
N ARG A 432 -7.33 1.39 6.44
CA ARG A 432 -7.95 1.13 5.13
C ARG A 432 -8.01 -0.36 4.76
N ARG A 433 -7.04 -1.19 5.17
CA ARG A 433 -7.11 -2.66 5.00
C ARG A 433 -8.16 -3.26 5.95
N PHE A 434 -8.16 -2.86 7.22
CA PHE A 434 -9.11 -3.33 8.24
C PHE A 434 -10.57 -3.03 7.88
N LEU A 435 -10.87 -1.78 7.44
CA LEU A 435 -12.19 -1.37 6.95
C LEU A 435 -12.68 -2.11 5.68
N ARG A 436 -11.82 -2.90 5.03
CA ARG A 436 -12.12 -3.71 3.83
C ARG A 436 -11.87 -5.21 4.04
N HIS A 437 -11.55 -5.64 5.26
CA HIS A 437 -11.12 -7.00 5.51
C HIS A 437 -12.33 -7.95 5.51
N PRO A 438 -12.25 -9.16 4.92
CA PRO A 438 -13.39 -10.09 4.88
C PRO A 438 -13.95 -10.43 6.26
N VAL A 439 -13.08 -10.60 7.27
CA VAL A 439 -13.49 -10.84 8.67
C VAL A 439 -14.26 -9.64 9.24
N THR A 440 -13.82 -8.41 8.95
CA THR A 440 -14.51 -7.18 9.36
C THR A 440 -15.90 -7.09 8.73
N HIS A 441 -16.03 -7.35 7.43
CA HIS A 441 -17.32 -7.33 6.73
C HIS A 441 -18.26 -8.44 7.24
N ALA A 442 -17.77 -9.67 7.41
CA ALA A 442 -18.57 -10.79 7.90
C ALA A 442 -19.07 -10.56 9.34
N HIS A 443 -18.20 -10.03 10.22
CA HIS A 443 -18.59 -9.62 11.57
C HIS A 443 -19.69 -8.54 11.53
N LEU A 444 -19.48 -7.49 10.75
CA LEU A 444 -20.43 -6.37 10.65
C LEU A 444 -21.79 -6.80 10.06
N GLN A 445 -21.81 -7.64 9.03
CA GLN A 445 -23.05 -8.20 8.47
C GLN A 445 -23.80 -9.07 9.47
N LYS A 446 -23.10 -9.91 10.24
CA LYS A 446 -23.71 -10.71 11.33
C LYS A 446 -24.21 -9.82 12.48
N ARG A 447 -23.50 -8.73 12.78
CA ARG A 447 -23.75 -7.84 13.93
C ARG A 447 -24.84 -6.80 13.67
N LEU A 448 -25.03 -6.41 12.42
CA LEU A 448 -25.94 -5.36 11.94
C LEU A 448 -26.72 -5.84 10.68
N PRO A 449 -27.50 -6.94 10.76
CA PRO A 449 -28.12 -7.57 9.59
C PRO A 449 -29.16 -6.70 8.86
N ASN A 450 -29.68 -5.66 9.54
CA ASN A 450 -30.67 -4.73 8.98
C ASN A 450 -30.04 -3.61 8.13
N ILE A 451 -28.71 -3.61 7.94
CA ILE A 451 -27.98 -2.64 7.13
C ILE A 451 -27.38 -3.36 5.92
N GLN A 452 -27.66 -2.87 4.71
CA GLN A 452 -27.29 -3.56 3.47
C GLN A 452 -25.77 -3.64 3.24
N ASN A 453 -25.01 -2.66 3.71
CA ASN A 453 -23.54 -2.57 3.59
C ASN A 453 -22.93 -1.95 4.86
N PRO A 454 -22.88 -2.68 5.99
CA PRO A 454 -22.48 -2.11 7.27
C PRO A 454 -20.97 -1.84 7.34
N CYS A 455 -20.61 -0.73 7.98
CA CYS A 455 -19.24 -0.31 8.26
C CYS A 455 -19.02 -0.08 9.77
N LEU A 456 -17.78 0.15 10.20
CA LEU A 456 -17.47 0.38 11.62
C LEU A 456 -18.19 1.61 12.20
N ALA A 457 -18.52 2.63 11.40
CA ALA A 457 -19.25 3.80 11.89
C ALA A 457 -20.71 3.48 12.27
N ASP A 458 -21.28 2.40 11.75
CA ASP A 458 -22.63 1.93 12.09
C ASP A 458 -22.66 1.17 13.43
N LEU A 459 -21.51 0.71 13.94
CA LEU A 459 -21.38 0.26 15.33
C LEU A 459 -21.37 1.45 16.31
N HIS A 460 -20.60 2.49 15.98
CA HIS A 460 -20.59 3.76 16.71
C HIS A 460 -19.89 4.86 15.88
N ILE A 461 -20.45 6.08 15.87
CA ILE A 461 -20.02 7.14 14.94
C ILE A 461 -18.56 7.59 15.13
N SER A 462 -17.98 7.44 16.32
CA SER A 462 -16.56 7.76 16.58
C SER A 462 -15.59 6.92 15.75
N LEU A 463 -16.03 5.77 15.22
CA LEU A 463 -15.24 4.87 14.37
C LEU A 463 -15.15 5.36 12.92
N ALA A 464 -15.91 6.39 12.53
CA ALA A 464 -15.65 7.14 11.30
C ALA A 464 -14.25 7.82 11.34
N ASN A 465 -13.75 8.15 12.54
CA ASN A 465 -12.39 8.67 12.69
C ASN A 465 -11.34 7.56 12.49
N ARG A 466 -10.70 7.57 11.32
CA ARG A 466 -9.63 6.62 10.98
C ARG A 466 -8.42 6.68 11.92
N GLU A 467 -8.19 7.79 12.61
CA GLU A 467 -7.11 7.90 13.60
C GLU A 467 -7.45 7.16 14.90
N HIS A 468 -8.74 7.01 15.26
CA HIS A 468 -9.12 6.08 16.34
C HIS A 468 -8.85 4.63 15.94
N ILE A 469 -9.25 4.23 14.72
CA ILE A 469 -8.98 2.88 14.19
C ILE A 469 -7.47 2.60 14.15
N LYS A 470 -6.66 3.56 13.67
CA LYS A 470 -5.19 3.47 13.65
C LYS A 470 -4.61 3.34 15.06
N ASN A 471 -5.07 4.13 16.03
CA ASN A 471 -4.66 4.01 17.42
C ASN A 471 -5.04 2.65 18.06
N TYR A 472 -6.17 2.05 17.66
CA TYR A 472 -6.57 0.71 18.12
C TYR A 472 -5.72 -0.40 17.47
N ILE A 473 -5.47 -0.30 16.16
CA ILE A 473 -4.54 -1.17 15.43
C ILE A 473 -3.15 -1.14 16.11
N SER A 474 -2.60 0.04 16.36
CA SER A 474 -1.27 0.17 17.00
C SER A 474 -1.23 -0.31 18.45
N GLN A 475 -2.37 -0.40 19.15
CA GLN A 475 -2.44 -1.02 20.48
C GLN A 475 -2.40 -2.55 20.36
N VAL A 476 -3.25 -3.16 19.53
CA VAL A 476 -3.26 -4.62 19.32
C VAL A 476 -1.96 -5.11 18.68
N GLN A 477 -1.34 -4.33 17.79
CA GLN A 477 -0.02 -4.63 17.23
C GLN A 477 1.08 -4.57 18.30
N LYS A 478 1.07 -3.62 19.24
CA LYS A 478 2.04 -3.58 20.35
C LYS A 478 1.84 -4.71 21.37
N GLU A 479 0.59 -5.09 21.62
CA GLU A 479 0.23 -6.26 22.43
C GLU A 479 0.75 -7.57 21.82
N ARG A 480 0.54 -7.78 20.52
CA ARG A 480 0.90 -9.03 19.83
C ARG A 480 2.34 -9.07 19.33
N PHE A 481 2.94 -7.92 19.07
CA PHE A 481 4.31 -7.77 18.54
C PHE A 481 5.07 -6.69 19.34
N PRO A 482 5.40 -6.93 20.62
CA PRO A 482 6.03 -5.93 21.50
C PRO A 482 7.42 -5.46 20.99
N PHE A 483 8.12 -6.32 20.24
CA PHE A 483 9.41 -6.00 19.59
C PHE A 483 9.24 -5.47 18.14
N GLY A 484 8.02 -5.09 17.74
CA GLY A 484 7.67 -4.63 16.40
C GLY A 484 7.55 -5.75 15.37
N THR A 485 7.42 -5.38 14.10
CA THR A 485 7.24 -6.30 12.95
C THR A 485 8.47 -6.38 12.02
N GLY A 486 9.56 -5.72 12.40
CA GLY A 486 10.87 -5.82 11.75
C GLY A 486 11.75 -6.92 12.36
N TRP A 487 13.07 -6.75 12.22
CA TRP A 487 14.10 -7.73 12.63
C TRP A 487 13.98 -8.19 14.10
N ASN A 488 13.87 -7.26 15.05
CA ASN A 488 13.72 -7.61 16.47
C ASN A 488 12.44 -8.44 16.75
N GLY A 489 11.37 -8.19 15.97
CA GLY A 489 10.15 -8.99 15.99
C GLY A 489 10.33 -10.41 15.43
N LEU A 490 11.19 -10.57 14.41
CA LEU A 490 11.57 -11.88 13.88
C LEU A 490 12.42 -12.67 14.89
N LEU A 491 13.44 -12.04 15.48
CA LEU A 491 14.30 -12.68 16.50
C LEU A 491 13.48 -13.12 17.73
N HIS A 492 12.56 -12.26 18.20
CA HIS A 492 11.63 -12.65 19.27
C HIS A 492 10.71 -13.80 18.84
N LEU A 493 10.17 -13.79 17.62
CA LEU A 493 9.34 -14.90 17.14
C LEU A 493 10.15 -16.21 17.06
N LYS A 494 11.41 -16.18 16.60
CA LYS A 494 12.29 -17.36 16.62
C LYS A 494 12.51 -17.87 18.05
N SER A 495 12.90 -16.99 18.97
CA SER A 495 13.09 -17.37 20.39
C SER A 495 11.82 -17.96 21.03
N VAL A 496 10.63 -17.51 20.61
CA VAL A 496 9.37 -18.14 21.01
C VAL A 496 9.19 -19.52 20.35
N GLN A 497 9.44 -19.68 19.05
CA GLN A 497 9.37 -20.98 18.37
C GLN A 497 10.33 -21.99 19.02
N ASP A 498 11.61 -21.65 19.15
CA ASP A 498 12.67 -22.51 19.70
C ASP A 498 12.39 -22.98 21.14
N ARG A 499 11.53 -22.28 21.89
CA ARG A 499 11.12 -22.63 23.27
C ARG A 499 9.77 -23.35 23.36
N THR A 500 8.90 -23.25 22.34
CA THR A 500 7.48 -23.68 22.44
C THR A 500 7.01 -24.62 21.33
N ILE A 501 7.84 -24.88 20.33
CA ILE A 501 7.54 -25.72 19.17
C ILE A 501 8.69 -26.73 19.00
N PRO A 502 8.42 -28.03 18.78
CA PRO A 502 9.46 -29.02 18.48
C PRO A 502 10.26 -28.63 17.22
N SER A 503 11.56 -28.99 17.15
CA SER A 503 12.43 -28.62 16.03
C SER A 503 11.79 -28.89 14.66
N SER A 504 11.21 -30.09 14.48
CA SER A 504 10.50 -30.55 13.29
C SER A 504 9.27 -29.72 12.86
N GLU A 505 8.79 -28.80 13.70
CA GLU A 505 7.68 -27.90 13.43
C GLU A 505 8.10 -26.41 13.44
N THR A 506 9.37 -26.10 13.75
CA THR A 506 9.89 -24.72 13.70
C THR A 506 10.04 -24.25 12.25
N TYR A 507 9.52 -23.07 11.94
CA TYR A 507 9.57 -22.50 10.59
C TYR A 507 10.74 -21.52 10.43
N ILE A 508 11.16 -20.82 11.49
CA ILE A 508 12.35 -19.95 11.47
C ILE A 508 13.57 -20.79 11.91
N ARG A 509 14.06 -21.64 11.00
CA ARG A 509 15.22 -22.51 11.25
C ARG A 509 16.46 -21.69 11.64
N PHE A 510 16.84 -20.71 10.82
CA PHE A 510 18.02 -19.85 11.01
C PHE A 510 17.69 -18.36 10.87
N ALA A 511 18.35 -17.52 11.69
CA ALA A 511 18.35 -16.06 11.57
C ALA A 511 19.63 -15.51 12.22
N ALA A 512 20.40 -14.69 11.50
CA ALA A 512 21.62 -14.06 11.99
C ALA A 512 21.93 -12.75 11.26
N GLU A 513 22.66 -11.85 11.91
CA GLU A 513 23.38 -10.76 11.27
C GLU A 513 24.83 -11.19 11.02
N ILE A 514 25.35 -10.94 9.81
CA ILE A 514 26.71 -11.33 9.43
C ILE A 514 27.47 -10.06 9.01
N PRO A 515 28.54 -9.66 9.73
CA PRO A 515 29.29 -8.45 9.40
C PRO A 515 29.90 -8.52 8.00
N ILE A 516 29.74 -7.44 7.22
CA ILE A 516 30.27 -7.38 5.83
C ILE A 516 31.79 -7.60 5.82
N ASN A 517 32.50 -7.07 6.81
CA ASN A 517 33.95 -7.19 6.95
C ASN A 517 34.45 -8.62 7.22
N SER A 518 33.57 -9.60 7.50
CA SER A 518 33.93 -11.01 7.63
C SER A 518 33.63 -11.85 6.37
N LEU A 519 33.11 -11.23 5.31
CA LEU A 519 32.80 -11.92 4.05
C LEU A 519 33.88 -11.64 3.00
N PRO A 520 34.35 -12.66 2.25
CA PRO A 520 35.19 -12.43 1.08
C PRO A 520 34.38 -11.71 -0.02
N VAL A 521 35.02 -10.73 -0.64
CA VAL A 521 34.50 -10.01 -1.83
C VAL A 521 34.95 -10.77 -3.08
N HIS A 522 34.09 -10.83 -4.10
CA HIS A 522 34.35 -11.53 -5.35
C HIS A 522 34.03 -10.65 -6.58
N ASP A 523 34.73 -10.91 -7.69
CA ASP A 523 34.71 -10.07 -8.91
C ASP A 523 33.34 -10.00 -9.63
N GLU A 524 32.39 -10.85 -9.22
CA GLU A 524 31.02 -10.97 -9.77
C GLU A 524 29.94 -10.39 -8.81
N ASP A 525 30.34 -9.69 -7.75
CA ASP A 525 29.43 -9.08 -6.75
C ASP A 525 28.88 -7.73 -7.25
N GLU A 526 27.88 -7.77 -8.13
CA GLU A 526 27.30 -6.60 -8.81
C GLU A 526 26.28 -5.79 -7.96
N LEU A 527 25.93 -4.57 -8.41
CA LEU A 527 24.99 -3.65 -7.76
C LEU A 527 23.83 -3.27 -8.69
N GLU A 528 22.59 -3.53 -8.23
CA GLU A 528 21.27 -3.28 -8.86
C GLU A 528 20.75 -4.31 -9.91
N PRO A 529 19.40 -4.49 -10.08
CA PRO A 529 18.82 -5.78 -10.51
C PRO A 529 17.86 -5.80 -11.73
N PRO A 530 17.74 -6.93 -12.47
CA PRO A 530 16.63 -7.24 -13.40
C PRO A 530 15.69 -8.41 -12.97
N ASN A 531 14.73 -8.81 -13.82
CA ASN A 531 13.61 -9.77 -13.53
C ASN A 531 13.76 -11.15 -14.30
N PRO A 532 13.02 -12.25 -13.96
CA PRO A 532 13.47 -13.67 -14.13
C PRO A 532 12.81 -14.55 -15.30
N THR A 533 12.64 -15.93 -15.21
CA THR A 533 11.61 -16.93 -15.84
C THR A 533 12.00 -18.10 -16.89
N ASP A 534 11.50 -19.40 -17.18
CA ASP A 534 10.39 -20.39 -16.69
C ASP A 534 9.96 -21.97 -17.13
N THR A 535 9.87 -23.29 -16.55
CA THR A 535 10.13 -24.28 -15.32
C THR A 535 10.45 -25.82 -15.51
N MET A 536 11.23 -26.43 -14.55
CA MET A 536 11.18 -27.68 -13.66
C MET A 536 11.14 -29.20 -14.06
N LEU A 537 12.23 -29.91 -13.70
CA LEU A 537 12.20 -31.27 -13.06
C LEU A 537 13.49 -31.53 -12.23
N ARG A 538 13.93 -30.49 -11.52
CA ARG A 538 15.30 -30.21 -11.06
C ARG A 538 15.21 -29.26 -9.86
N ILE A 539 16.27 -29.06 -9.06
CA ILE A 539 16.24 -27.92 -8.12
C ILE A 539 16.32 -26.62 -8.93
N ILE A 540 15.44 -25.69 -8.56
CA ILE A 540 15.28 -24.40 -9.19
C ILE A 540 15.16 -23.33 -8.12
N SER A 541 15.83 -22.20 -8.35
CA SER A 541 15.89 -21.10 -7.40
C SER A 541 15.87 -19.73 -8.10
N ASP A 542 15.10 -18.79 -7.53
CA ASP A 542 14.85 -17.43 -8.05
C ASP A 542 14.68 -16.44 -6.88
N ILE A 543 14.83 -15.14 -7.14
CA ILE A 543 14.84 -14.06 -6.15
C ILE A 543 13.66 -13.09 -6.37
N ALA A 544 12.76 -13.02 -5.39
CA ALA A 544 11.62 -12.12 -5.38
C ALA A 544 11.90 -10.81 -4.62
N PHE A 545 11.76 -9.69 -5.32
CA PHE A 545 12.03 -8.33 -4.82
C PHE A 545 10.79 -7.58 -4.27
N LYS A 546 9.59 -8.20 -4.29
CA LYS A 546 8.30 -7.48 -4.22
C LYS A 546 7.49 -7.72 -2.94
N ARG A 547 7.81 -8.76 -2.15
CA ARG A 547 6.98 -9.17 -1.01
C ARG A 547 7.37 -8.49 0.31
N VAL A 548 8.64 -8.53 0.73
CA VAL A 548 9.11 -7.86 1.96
C VAL A 548 9.87 -6.59 1.62
N SER A 549 9.56 -5.50 2.34
CA SER A 549 10.22 -4.21 2.11
C SER A 549 11.65 -4.23 2.67
N GLY A 550 12.64 -4.00 1.81
CA GLY A 550 14.06 -3.96 2.20
C GLY A 550 14.76 -5.32 2.31
N PHE A 551 14.08 -6.42 1.95
CA PHE A 551 14.66 -7.76 1.86
C PHE A 551 14.40 -8.36 0.49
N LEU A 552 15.38 -9.12 0.02
CA LEU A 552 15.30 -9.99 -1.14
C LEU A 552 14.90 -11.38 -0.64
N GLU A 553 14.00 -12.06 -1.33
CA GLU A 553 13.54 -13.38 -0.94
C GLU A 553 13.93 -14.43 -1.97
N PHE A 554 14.87 -15.29 -1.59
CA PHE A 554 15.34 -16.41 -2.39
C PHE A 554 14.47 -17.63 -2.08
N GLU A 555 13.77 -18.13 -3.10
CA GLU A 555 12.91 -19.32 -3.00
C GLU A 555 13.59 -20.50 -3.67
N ILE A 556 13.63 -21.65 -2.99
CA ILE A 556 14.18 -22.90 -3.53
C ILE A 556 13.05 -23.93 -3.64
N ALA A 557 12.76 -24.36 -4.87
CA ALA A 557 11.89 -25.49 -5.25
C ALA A 557 10.65 -25.76 -4.35
N ILE A 558 9.55 -25.05 -4.61
CA ILE A 558 8.16 -25.35 -4.20
C ILE A 558 7.94 -26.06 -2.84
N PRO A 559 7.91 -25.31 -1.73
CA PRO A 559 8.93 -24.42 -1.25
C PRO A 559 9.80 -25.20 -0.23
N TYR A 560 10.89 -25.81 -0.69
CA TYR A 560 11.83 -26.53 0.17
C TYR A 560 12.48 -25.59 1.21
N CYS A 561 12.77 -24.35 0.80
CA CYS A 561 13.23 -23.29 1.68
C CYS A 561 12.84 -21.90 1.15
N ARG A 562 12.63 -20.96 2.07
CA ARG A 562 12.56 -19.51 1.82
C ARG A 562 13.63 -18.81 2.64
N VAL A 563 14.41 -17.96 1.99
CA VAL A 563 15.50 -17.23 2.65
C VAL A 563 15.31 -15.73 2.41
N TYR A 564 15.35 -14.94 3.48
CA TYR A 564 15.30 -13.48 3.42
C TYR A 564 16.69 -12.90 3.64
N LEU A 565 17.21 -12.19 2.64
CA LEU A 565 18.59 -11.67 2.58
C LEU A 565 18.59 -10.20 2.14
N ASN A 566 19.69 -9.48 2.42
CA ASN A 566 19.88 -8.07 2.04
C ASN A 566 21.12 -7.85 1.14
N ARG A 567 21.77 -8.93 0.70
CA ARG A 567 22.96 -8.96 -0.17
C ARG A 567 22.90 -10.16 -1.11
N GLN A 568 23.30 -9.99 -2.36
CA GLN A 568 23.30 -11.06 -3.38
C GLN A 568 24.72 -11.59 -3.72
N SER A 569 25.73 -11.27 -2.90
CA SER A 569 27.11 -11.67 -3.17
C SER A 569 27.31 -13.19 -3.16
N ALA A 570 28.40 -13.66 -3.77
CA ALA A 570 28.72 -15.09 -3.80
C ALA A 570 28.96 -15.66 -2.38
N ALA A 571 29.57 -14.89 -1.49
CA ALA A 571 29.77 -15.27 -0.10
C ALA A 571 28.44 -15.42 0.67
N ALA A 572 27.47 -14.52 0.44
CA ALA A 572 26.15 -14.61 1.06
C ALA A 572 25.41 -15.89 0.62
N HIS A 573 25.41 -16.19 -0.68
CA HIS A 573 24.78 -17.41 -1.20
C HIS A 573 25.49 -18.70 -0.75
N ALA A 574 26.82 -18.71 -0.67
CA ALA A 574 27.58 -19.86 -0.15
C ALA A 574 27.18 -20.20 1.31
N ILE A 575 27.01 -19.17 2.15
CA ILE A 575 26.52 -19.34 3.54
C ILE A 575 25.06 -19.84 3.57
N VAL A 576 24.21 -19.37 2.65
CA VAL A 576 22.83 -19.87 2.54
C VAL A 576 22.81 -21.35 2.20
N PHE A 577 23.57 -21.81 1.20
CA PHE A 577 23.64 -23.23 0.86
C PHE A 577 24.27 -24.07 1.99
N GLN A 578 25.31 -23.56 2.67
CA GLN A 578 25.86 -24.19 3.87
C GLN A 578 24.82 -24.34 4.98
N LYS A 579 24.02 -23.30 5.26
CA LYS A 579 23.01 -23.36 6.33
C LYS A 579 21.84 -24.28 5.98
N ILE A 580 21.47 -24.38 4.70
CA ILE A 580 20.49 -25.38 4.25
C ILE A 580 21.04 -26.80 4.47
N GLU A 581 22.28 -27.07 4.08
CA GLU A 581 22.95 -28.36 4.29
C GLU A 581 23.01 -28.75 5.78
N GLU A 582 23.39 -27.81 6.65
CA GLU A 582 23.43 -28.03 8.11
C GLU A 582 22.03 -28.32 8.67
N ILE A 583 21.00 -27.55 8.29
CA ILE A 583 19.61 -27.77 8.71
C ILE A 583 19.08 -29.14 8.26
N VAL A 584 19.43 -29.60 7.05
CA VAL A 584 18.98 -30.89 6.51
C VAL A 584 19.65 -32.06 7.26
N MET A 585 20.94 -31.92 7.59
CA MET A 585 21.63 -32.88 8.46
C MET A 585 21.00 -32.91 9.87
N GLU A 586 20.66 -31.75 10.45
CA GLU A 586 19.98 -31.65 11.75
C GLU A 586 18.58 -32.30 11.74
N ASP A 587 17.78 -32.12 10.69
CA ASP A 587 16.40 -32.61 10.61
C ASP A 587 16.27 -34.06 10.12
N THR A 588 17.27 -34.60 9.40
CA THR A 588 17.17 -35.93 8.75
C THR A 588 18.26 -36.93 9.14
N GLY A 589 19.39 -36.46 9.69
CA GLY A 589 20.58 -37.29 9.93
C GLY A 589 21.40 -37.60 8.67
N GLU A 590 21.04 -37.07 7.50
CA GLU A 590 21.80 -37.21 6.26
C GLU A 590 22.08 -35.85 5.59
N SER A 591 23.25 -35.74 4.95
CA SER A 591 23.64 -34.63 4.06
C SER A 591 22.86 -34.63 2.74
N LEU A 592 22.77 -33.49 2.05
CA LEU A 592 22.17 -33.46 0.71
C LEU A 592 23.07 -34.23 -0.27
N LYS A 593 22.52 -35.30 -0.84
CA LYS A 593 23.19 -36.03 -1.92
C LYS A 593 23.10 -35.21 -3.21
N TRP A 594 24.23 -34.70 -3.65
CA TRP A 594 24.41 -34.06 -4.96
C TRP A 594 24.91 -35.09 -5.97
N ARG A 595 24.26 -35.26 -7.13
CA ARG A 595 24.63 -36.32 -8.08
C ARG A 595 26.09 -36.20 -8.54
N HIS A 596 26.53 -34.99 -8.87
CA HIS A 596 27.93 -34.68 -9.18
C HIS A 596 28.89 -35.20 -8.09
N LEU A 597 28.58 -34.97 -6.83
CA LEU A 597 29.48 -35.27 -5.72
C LEU A 597 29.38 -36.71 -5.18
N HIS A 598 28.29 -37.44 -5.47
CA HIS A 598 27.99 -38.74 -4.83
C HIS A 598 27.79 -39.92 -5.79
N ALA A 599 27.48 -39.70 -7.08
CA ALA A 599 27.33 -40.80 -8.03
C ALA A 599 28.67 -41.50 -8.30
N ASN A 600 28.62 -42.82 -8.48
CA ASN A 600 29.73 -43.72 -8.78
C ASN A 600 29.89 -43.95 -10.30
N SER A 601 28.86 -43.63 -11.08
CA SER A 601 28.84 -43.79 -12.54
C SER A 601 28.10 -42.64 -13.23
N LEU A 602 28.17 -42.57 -14.57
CA LEU A 602 27.44 -41.55 -15.35
C LEU A 602 25.93 -41.81 -15.38
N ASP A 603 25.50 -43.06 -15.34
CA ASP A 603 24.10 -43.47 -15.43
C ASP A 603 23.38 -43.55 -14.08
N GLU A 604 24.09 -43.35 -12.97
CA GLU A 604 23.50 -43.31 -11.63
C GLU A 604 22.77 -41.97 -11.37
N HIS A 605 21.55 -42.08 -10.86
CA HIS A 605 20.62 -40.96 -10.65
C HIS A 605 20.37 -40.70 -9.15
N VAL A 606 21.44 -40.57 -8.37
CA VAL A 606 21.36 -40.29 -6.93
C VAL A 606 21.24 -38.79 -6.63
N GLY A 607 20.22 -38.42 -5.85
CA GLY A 607 20.05 -37.07 -5.30
C GLY A 607 19.88 -35.96 -6.33
N ILE A 608 20.46 -34.78 -6.08
CA ILE A 608 20.29 -33.56 -6.90
C ILE A 608 20.98 -33.75 -8.25
N LEU A 609 20.19 -34.12 -9.26
CA LEU A 609 20.64 -34.42 -10.62
C LEU A 609 21.15 -33.17 -11.37
N GLN A 610 20.47 -32.04 -11.17
CA GLN A 610 20.74 -30.78 -11.87
C GLN A 610 20.13 -29.60 -11.10
N TRP A 611 20.77 -28.44 -11.20
CA TRP A 611 20.28 -27.14 -10.73
C TRP A 611 19.99 -26.25 -11.94
N ALA A 612 18.87 -25.52 -11.96
CA ALA A 612 18.60 -24.51 -12.97
C ALA A 612 18.26 -23.16 -12.33
N GLY A 613 18.82 -22.09 -12.88
CA GLY A 613 18.72 -20.74 -12.31
C GLY A 613 18.82 -19.64 -13.36
N ASP A 614 18.88 -18.41 -12.87
CA ASP A 614 19.11 -17.21 -13.66
C ASP A 614 20.62 -16.99 -13.94
N GLN A 615 20.98 -15.84 -14.52
CA GLN A 615 22.38 -15.49 -14.79
C GLN A 615 23.05 -14.71 -13.63
N HIS A 616 22.54 -14.77 -12.40
CA HIS A 616 23.12 -14.00 -11.30
C HIS A 616 24.47 -14.59 -10.86
N GLY A 617 25.55 -13.85 -11.12
CA GLY A 617 26.94 -14.25 -10.82
C GLY A 617 27.12 -14.71 -9.37
N GLY A 618 26.69 -13.89 -8.40
CA GLY A 618 26.69 -14.25 -6.97
C GLY A 618 25.97 -15.55 -6.62
N GLN A 619 24.73 -15.76 -7.08
CA GLN A 619 23.96 -16.99 -6.82
C GLN A 619 24.66 -18.24 -7.37
N ALA A 620 25.10 -18.20 -8.63
CA ALA A 620 25.79 -19.30 -9.27
C ALA A 620 27.14 -19.58 -8.60
N LYS A 621 27.99 -18.56 -8.41
CA LYS A 621 29.31 -18.72 -7.77
C LYS A 621 29.19 -19.21 -6.32
N GLY A 622 28.20 -18.74 -5.56
CA GLY A 622 27.94 -19.21 -4.20
C GLY A 622 27.60 -20.70 -4.13
N LEU A 623 26.82 -21.21 -5.09
CA LEU A 623 26.57 -22.65 -5.23
C LEU A 623 27.86 -23.41 -5.58
N GLY A 624 28.67 -22.88 -6.49
CA GLY A 624 29.97 -23.47 -6.86
C GLY A 624 30.93 -23.59 -5.67
N LEU A 625 31.03 -22.54 -4.84
CA LEU A 625 31.86 -22.50 -3.63
C LEU A 625 31.37 -23.50 -2.57
N HIS A 626 30.05 -23.63 -2.40
CA HIS A 626 29.46 -24.63 -1.52
C HIS A 626 29.77 -26.07 -2.00
N LEU A 627 29.59 -26.36 -3.28
CA LEU A 627 29.91 -27.66 -3.87
C LEU A 627 31.41 -28.01 -3.77
N GLN A 628 32.28 -27.02 -3.89
CA GLN A 628 33.72 -27.18 -3.68
C GLN A 628 34.05 -27.52 -2.20
N SER A 629 33.41 -26.82 -1.24
CA SER A 629 33.57 -27.12 0.19
C SER A 629 33.06 -28.52 0.56
N LEU A 630 31.99 -29.02 -0.08
CA LEU A 630 31.53 -30.40 0.08
C LEU A 630 32.51 -31.40 -0.56
N ALA A 631 33.00 -31.13 -1.78
CA ALA A 631 33.96 -31.99 -2.46
C ALA A 631 35.27 -32.18 -1.69
N GLN A 632 35.71 -31.17 -0.95
CA GLN A 632 36.90 -31.22 -0.08
C GLN A 632 36.69 -32.02 1.22
N LYS A 633 35.43 -32.24 1.64
CA LYS A 633 35.08 -33.04 2.84
C LYS A 633 34.84 -34.51 2.51
N LEU A 634 34.53 -34.82 1.25
CA LEU A 634 34.27 -36.19 0.79
C LEU A 634 35.58 -36.99 0.64
N PRO A 635 35.54 -38.33 0.71
CA PRO A 635 36.68 -39.19 0.43
C PRO A 635 37.30 -38.87 -0.95
N GLY A 636 38.63 -38.87 -1.01
CA GLY A 636 39.38 -38.55 -2.22
C GLY A 636 39.03 -39.49 -3.39
N ARG A 637 38.22 -39.00 -4.32
CA ARG A 637 37.75 -39.73 -5.51
C ARG A 637 38.02 -38.95 -6.80
N PRO A 638 38.25 -39.62 -7.94
CA PRO A 638 38.37 -38.95 -9.23
C PRO A 638 37.04 -38.35 -9.68
N ASP A 639 37.08 -37.39 -10.61
CA ASP A 639 35.89 -36.87 -11.27
C ASP A 639 35.39 -37.82 -12.37
N LEU A 640 34.06 -38.00 -12.48
CA LEU A 640 33.45 -38.93 -13.43
C LEU A 640 33.63 -38.56 -14.91
N HIS A 641 34.02 -37.31 -15.20
CA HIS A 641 34.21 -36.79 -16.56
C HIS A 641 35.66 -36.45 -16.88
N GLN A 642 36.49 -36.30 -15.85
CA GLN A 642 37.92 -36.02 -15.90
C GLN A 642 38.63 -36.94 -14.89
N PRO A 643 38.76 -38.26 -15.17
CA PRO A 643 39.29 -39.23 -14.21
C PRO A 643 40.74 -38.97 -13.79
N GLU A 644 41.48 -38.18 -14.58
CA GLU A 644 42.82 -37.69 -14.27
C GLU A 644 42.86 -36.59 -13.20
N ARG A 645 41.69 -36.11 -12.74
CA ARG A 645 41.56 -35.07 -11.70
C ARG A 645 40.77 -35.58 -10.49
N MET A 646 41.21 -35.17 -9.31
CA MET A 646 40.46 -35.39 -8.07
C MET A 646 39.27 -34.43 -7.99
N LEU A 647 38.12 -34.91 -7.53
CA LEU A 647 36.90 -34.11 -7.36
C LEU A 647 37.12 -32.88 -6.47
N ALA A 648 37.96 -32.99 -5.44
CA ALA A 648 38.34 -31.91 -4.52
C ALA A 648 39.30 -30.86 -5.13
N SER A 649 39.83 -31.12 -6.34
CA SER A 649 40.74 -30.21 -7.09
C SER A 649 40.02 -29.46 -8.23
N LEU A 650 38.68 -29.51 -8.25
CA LEU A 650 37.87 -28.69 -9.15
C LEU A 650 37.69 -27.28 -8.56
N THR A 651 37.62 -26.28 -9.45
CA THR A 651 37.24 -24.90 -9.11
C THR A 651 35.73 -24.77 -8.91
N GLU A 652 35.29 -23.67 -8.31
CA GLU A 652 33.86 -23.39 -8.05
C GLU A 652 33.04 -23.43 -9.34
N TYR A 653 33.59 -22.95 -10.45
CA TYR A 653 32.95 -22.99 -11.76
C TYR A 653 32.94 -24.40 -12.38
N GLU A 654 33.95 -25.23 -12.13
CA GLU A 654 34.02 -26.60 -12.66
C GLU A 654 33.04 -27.56 -11.96
N HIS A 655 32.62 -27.26 -10.73
CA HIS A 655 31.44 -27.88 -10.13
C HIS A 655 30.15 -27.43 -10.84
N LEU A 656 30.00 -26.15 -11.19
CA LEU A 656 28.84 -25.65 -11.93
C LEU A 656 28.73 -26.26 -13.33
N LEU A 657 29.83 -26.47 -14.06
CA LEU A 657 29.84 -27.14 -15.38
C LEU A 657 29.14 -28.52 -15.35
N ARG A 658 29.13 -29.18 -14.20
CA ARG A 658 28.63 -30.56 -14.00
C ARG A 658 27.22 -30.63 -13.40
N ILE A 659 26.59 -29.48 -13.08
CA ILE A 659 25.25 -29.46 -12.46
C ILE A 659 24.37 -28.24 -12.79
N PHE A 660 24.92 -27.11 -13.20
CA PHE A 660 24.17 -25.86 -13.39
C PHE A 660 23.70 -25.66 -14.84
N ARG A 661 22.47 -25.18 -15.02
CA ARG A 661 21.92 -24.77 -16.31
C ARG A 661 21.23 -23.43 -16.22
N LEU A 662 21.45 -22.60 -17.24
CA LEU A 662 20.74 -21.33 -17.39
C LEU A 662 19.33 -21.53 -17.91
N CYS A 663 18.45 -20.75 -17.32
CA CYS A 663 17.07 -20.64 -17.72
C CYS A 663 16.96 -19.85 -19.05
N SER A 664 16.69 -20.57 -20.14
CA SER A 664 16.64 -20.03 -21.51
C SER A 664 15.72 -18.81 -21.68
N VAL A 665 14.58 -18.76 -20.99
CA VAL A 665 13.67 -17.61 -21.07
C VAL A 665 14.23 -16.34 -20.41
N HIS A 666 15.11 -16.42 -19.39
CA HIS A 666 15.90 -15.26 -18.95
C HIS A 666 16.89 -14.84 -20.04
N VAL A 667 17.58 -15.81 -20.65
CA VAL A 667 18.62 -15.56 -21.66
C VAL A 667 18.01 -14.91 -22.89
N ASP A 668 16.85 -15.38 -23.35
CA ASP A 668 16.06 -14.75 -24.42
C ASP A 668 15.61 -13.34 -24.04
N ARG A 669 15.07 -13.12 -22.82
CA ARG A 669 14.71 -11.77 -22.33
C ARG A 669 15.92 -10.82 -22.35
N ASN A 670 17.11 -11.30 -21.96
CA ASN A 670 18.34 -10.53 -21.98
C ASN A 670 18.88 -10.27 -23.40
N ILE A 671 18.71 -11.20 -24.34
CA ILE A 671 19.02 -11.02 -25.76
C ILE A 671 18.04 -10.02 -26.40
N ASP A 672 16.75 -10.11 -26.08
CA ASP A 672 15.72 -9.19 -26.57
C ASP A 672 15.94 -7.77 -26.05
N ALA A 673 16.37 -7.60 -24.79
CA ALA A 673 16.79 -6.31 -24.23
C ALA A 673 18.12 -5.78 -24.80
N SER A 674 18.97 -6.64 -25.38
CA SER A 674 20.29 -6.23 -25.88
C SER A 674 20.17 -5.30 -27.11
N PRO A 675 20.87 -4.14 -27.14
CA PRO A 675 20.78 -3.17 -28.23
C PRO A 675 21.69 -3.55 -29.41
N VAL A 676 21.43 -4.71 -30.02
CA VAL A 676 22.11 -5.25 -31.21
C VAL A 676 21.09 -5.59 -32.31
N PRO A 677 21.49 -5.66 -33.60
CA PRO A 677 20.58 -6.02 -34.69
C PRO A 677 19.98 -7.42 -34.53
N GLU A 678 18.76 -7.65 -35.06
CA GLU A 678 18.06 -8.93 -34.90
C GLU A 678 18.84 -10.13 -35.48
N ALA A 679 19.59 -9.93 -36.57
CA ALA A 679 20.49 -10.96 -37.11
C ALA A 679 21.60 -11.38 -36.13
N VAL A 680 22.02 -10.48 -35.22
CA VAL A 680 22.96 -10.79 -34.13
C VAL A 680 22.23 -11.49 -32.99
N LYS A 681 20.99 -11.07 -32.65
CA LYS A 681 20.15 -11.77 -31.67
C LYS A 681 19.85 -13.21 -32.08
N GLN A 682 19.60 -13.46 -33.36
CA GLN A 682 19.43 -14.82 -33.90
C GLN A 682 20.68 -15.69 -33.67
N LYS A 683 21.89 -15.13 -33.83
CA LYS A 683 23.15 -15.82 -33.48
C LYS A 683 23.31 -16.02 -31.97
N MET A 684 22.91 -15.06 -31.14
CA MET A 684 22.93 -15.22 -29.68
C MET A 684 21.98 -16.35 -29.23
N ARG A 685 20.75 -16.40 -29.79
CA ARG A 685 19.77 -17.46 -29.48
C ARG A 685 20.19 -18.84 -30.02
N SER A 686 20.92 -18.92 -31.15
CA SER A 686 21.38 -20.22 -31.68
C SER A 686 22.35 -20.96 -30.75
N LEU A 687 23.06 -20.24 -29.87
CA LEU A 687 23.94 -20.84 -28.84
C LEU A 687 23.17 -21.60 -27.75
N ILE A 688 21.85 -21.36 -27.60
CA ILE A 688 20.97 -22.04 -26.64
C ILE A 688 20.55 -23.39 -27.23
N CYS A 689 21.35 -24.43 -27.02
CA CYS A 689 21.25 -25.66 -27.81
C CYS A 689 21.75 -26.92 -27.07
N VAL A 690 21.69 -28.07 -27.75
CA VAL A 690 22.33 -29.31 -27.28
C VAL A 690 23.74 -29.43 -27.86
N THR A 691 23.89 -29.31 -29.18
CA THR A 691 25.17 -29.31 -29.89
C THR A 691 25.20 -28.18 -30.93
N HIS A 692 26.36 -27.57 -31.19
CA HIS A 692 26.46 -26.37 -32.03
C HIS A 692 27.55 -26.46 -33.11
N PRO A 693 27.21 -26.44 -34.41
CA PRO A 693 28.17 -26.68 -35.51
C PRO A 693 29.44 -25.83 -35.53
N ASP A 694 29.36 -24.53 -35.22
CA ASP A 694 30.53 -23.67 -34.98
C ASP A 694 30.26 -22.65 -33.86
N PHE A 695 30.47 -23.07 -32.61
CA PHE A 695 30.18 -22.26 -31.42
C PHE A 695 31.13 -21.05 -31.31
N GLU A 696 32.44 -21.25 -31.47
CA GLU A 696 33.41 -20.15 -31.36
C GLU A 696 33.34 -19.17 -32.54
N GLY A 697 33.06 -19.64 -33.76
CA GLY A 697 32.83 -18.75 -34.90
C GLY A 697 31.55 -17.94 -34.76
N THR A 698 30.52 -18.50 -34.11
CA THR A 698 29.30 -17.76 -33.76
C THR A 698 29.57 -16.70 -32.71
N LEU A 699 30.37 -16.99 -31.66
CA LEU A 699 30.83 -15.97 -30.70
C LEU A 699 31.66 -14.86 -31.39
N ARG A 700 32.61 -15.22 -32.27
CA ARG A 700 33.38 -14.25 -33.07
C ARG A 700 32.49 -13.39 -33.96
N ALA A 701 31.48 -13.99 -34.60
CA ALA A 701 30.50 -13.27 -35.42
C ALA A 701 29.66 -12.30 -34.59
N ILE A 702 29.17 -12.71 -33.40
CA ILE A 702 28.41 -11.82 -32.50
C ILE A 702 29.26 -10.62 -32.05
N ALA A 703 30.51 -10.84 -31.65
CA ALA A 703 31.41 -9.78 -31.22
C ALA A 703 31.74 -8.79 -32.35
N ARG A 704 31.89 -9.28 -33.59
CA ARG A 704 32.17 -8.48 -34.78
C ARG A 704 30.94 -7.70 -35.27
N GLU A 705 29.80 -8.37 -35.42
CA GLU A 705 28.61 -7.85 -36.10
C GLU A 705 27.67 -7.09 -35.15
N GLY A 706 27.73 -7.37 -33.85
CA GLY A 706 27.07 -6.56 -32.81
C GLY A 706 27.87 -5.33 -32.37
N GLY A 707 29.05 -5.10 -32.95
CA GLY A 707 29.99 -4.05 -32.53
C GLY A 707 30.33 -4.14 -31.04
N LYS A 708 30.58 -2.99 -30.38
CA LYS A 708 30.88 -2.97 -28.94
C LYS A 708 29.82 -3.72 -28.12
N LYS A 709 28.53 -3.59 -28.42
CA LYS A 709 27.47 -4.24 -27.63
C LYS A 709 27.38 -5.76 -27.83
N GLY A 710 27.79 -6.27 -29.00
CA GLY A 710 28.02 -7.70 -29.21
C GLY A 710 29.27 -8.20 -28.47
N ALA A 711 30.36 -7.44 -28.49
CA ALA A 711 31.60 -7.78 -27.79
C ALA A 711 31.43 -7.75 -26.26
N ASP A 712 30.83 -6.69 -25.71
CA ASP A 712 30.45 -6.55 -24.29
C ASP A 712 29.65 -7.79 -23.82
N TRP A 713 28.69 -8.27 -24.63
CA TRP A 713 27.87 -9.45 -24.32
C TRP A 713 28.66 -10.76 -24.36
N VAL A 714 29.54 -10.95 -25.35
CA VAL A 714 30.38 -12.17 -25.45
C VAL A 714 31.36 -12.24 -24.29
N GLU A 715 31.95 -11.11 -23.91
CA GLU A 715 32.90 -11.07 -22.80
C GLU A 715 32.22 -11.28 -21.46
N ASP A 716 30.99 -10.76 -21.25
CA ASP A 716 30.18 -11.10 -20.07
C ASP A 716 29.99 -12.62 -19.90
N LYS A 717 29.60 -13.34 -20.97
CA LYS A 717 29.39 -14.80 -20.87
C LYS A 717 30.68 -15.59 -20.68
N ARG A 718 31.83 -15.02 -21.09
CA ARG A 718 33.16 -15.60 -20.88
C ARG A 718 33.66 -15.35 -19.45
N ARG A 719 33.59 -14.11 -18.97
CA ARG A 719 33.93 -13.69 -17.60
C ARG A 719 33.20 -14.54 -16.55
N ALA A 720 31.88 -14.67 -16.71
CA ALA A 720 31.02 -15.42 -15.80
C ALA A 720 31.36 -16.93 -15.72
N LYS A 721 32.06 -17.51 -16.71
CA LYS A 721 32.50 -18.92 -16.84
C LYS A 721 31.40 -19.99 -16.87
N PHE A 722 30.39 -19.93 -16.01
CA PHE A 722 29.26 -20.88 -16.00
C PHE A 722 28.24 -20.62 -17.12
N ALA A 723 28.21 -19.42 -17.71
CA ALA A 723 27.13 -19.00 -18.60
C ALA A 723 27.10 -19.75 -19.95
N LEU A 724 28.25 -19.92 -20.62
CA LEU A 724 28.31 -20.65 -21.90
C LEU A 724 28.01 -22.16 -21.74
N PRO A 725 28.58 -22.88 -20.74
CA PRO A 725 28.11 -24.23 -20.35
C PRO A 725 26.63 -24.27 -19.98
N GLY A 726 26.13 -23.23 -19.32
CA GLY A 726 24.74 -23.14 -18.85
C GLY A 726 23.70 -23.08 -19.97
N ILE A 727 24.05 -22.64 -21.18
CA ILE A 727 23.13 -22.59 -22.34
C ILE A 727 23.34 -23.70 -23.37
N CYS A 728 24.51 -24.36 -23.39
CA CYS A 728 24.88 -25.33 -24.42
C CYS A 728 25.36 -26.64 -23.79
N TRP A 729 24.62 -27.73 -24.02
CA TRP A 729 24.95 -29.04 -23.41
C TRP A 729 26.37 -29.52 -23.74
N GLU A 730 26.80 -29.36 -25.00
CA GLU A 730 28.15 -29.72 -25.49
C GLU A 730 29.28 -28.95 -24.79
N ARG A 731 28.97 -27.83 -24.10
CA ARG A 731 29.91 -27.08 -23.25
C ARG A 731 29.73 -27.37 -21.75
N SER A 732 28.76 -28.20 -21.39
CA SER A 732 28.52 -28.72 -20.04
C SER A 732 29.08 -30.12 -19.88
N HIS A 733 29.20 -30.58 -18.64
CA HIS A 733 29.49 -31.97 -18.29
C HIS A 733 28.24 -32.69 -17.76
N ILE A 734 27.06 -32.09 -17.86
CA ILE A 734 25.81 -32.70 -17.35
C ILE A 734 25.44 -33.89 -18.25
N PRO A 735 25.13 -35.09 -17.73
CA PRO A 735 24.75 -36.24 -18.57
C PRO A 735 23.57 -35.91 -19.50
N LYS A 736 23.65 -36.35 -20.77
CA LYS A 736 22.74 -35.89 -21.83
C LYS A 736 21.26 -36.13 -21.51
N ILE A 737 20.93 -37.31 -20.96
CA ILE A 737 19.56 -37.63 -20.54
C ILE A 737 19.08 -36.70 -19.43
N ILE A 738 19.94 -36.42 -18.43
CA ILE A 738 19.64 -35.49 -17.34
C ILE A 738 19.38 -34.08 -17.90
N TRP A 739 20.19 -33.60 -18.87
CA TRP A 739 19.97 -32.31 -19.55
C TRP A 739 18.70 -32.28 -20.41
N GLN A 740 18.28 -33.40 -21.01
CA GLN A 740 17.10 -33.45 -21.87
C GLN A 740 15.77 -33.62 -21.11
N VAL A 741 15.76 -34.34 -19.97
CA VAL A 741 14.51 -34.69 -19.25
C VAL A 741 13.84 -33.49 -18.60
N GLY A 742 14.59 -32.75 -17.78
CA GLY A 742 14.06 -31.54 -17.13
C GLY A 742 14.17 -30.32 -18.02
N ASP A 743 13.53 -29.24 -17.59
CA ASP A 743 13.24 -28.11 -18.44
C ASP A 743 14.36 -27.09 -18.53
N ALA A 744 14.40 -26.39 -19.66
CA ALA A 744 15.36 -25.33 -19.92
C ALA A 744 15.09 -24.04 -19.10
N THR A 745 14.26 -24.08 -18.03
CA THR A 745 13.58 -22.89 -17.49
C THR A 745 12.97 -23.02 -16.03
N THR A 746 12.32 -21.97 -15.41
CA THR A 746 11.68 -21.76 -14.00
C THR A 746 10.11 -21.41 -13.65
N ASN A 747 8.99 -21.65 -14.42
CA ASN A 747 7.55 -21.13 -14.36
C ASN A 747 6.67 -21.49 -13.19
N THR A 748 6.73 -22.72 -12.69
CA THR A 748 6.11 -23.05 -11.41
C THR A 748 6.67 -22.14 -10.31
N LEU A 749 7.82 -21.47 -10.49
CA LEU A 749 8.32 -20.41 -9.61
C LEU A 749 7.81 -19.00 -10.01
N GLU A 750 7.63 -18.64 -11.29
CA GLU A 750 6.82 -17.46 -11.72
C GLU A 750 5.42 -17.52 -11.11
N ALA A 751 4.79 -18.70 -11.20
CA ALA A 751 3.47 -19.01 -10.67
C ALA A 751 3.46 -19.02 -9.15
N LEU A 752 4.45 -19.63 -8.48
CA LEU A 752 4.53 -19.61 -7.02
C LEU A 752 4.75 -18.18 -6.50
N HIS A 753 5.70 -17.44 -7.09
CA HIS A 753 5.95 -16.04 -6.82
C HIS A 753 4.68 -15.21 -7.09
N ALA A 754 3.99 -15.38 -8.22
CA ALA A 754 2.80 -14.62 -8.58
C ALA A 754 1.62 -14.93 -7.63
N ASP A 755 1.35 -16.20 -7.37
CA ASP A 755 0.36 -16.69 -6.40
C ASP A 755 0.61 -16.07 -5.02
N VAL A 756 1.82 -16.21 -4.47
CA VAL A 756 2.12 -15.72 -3.11
C VAL A 756 2.23 -14.19 -3.02
N ASN A 757 2.48 -13.53 -4.16
CA ASN A 757 2.34 -12.08 -4.31
C ASN A 757 0.86 -11.61 -4.27
N LEU A 758 -0.12 -12.52 -4.27
CA LEU A 758 -1.53 -12.20 -3.96
C LEU A 758 -1.77 -12.13 -2.44
N GLU A 759 -1.06 -12.94 -1.65
CA GLU A 759 -1.11 -12.90 -0.18
C GLU A 759 -0.59 -11.56 0.37
N GLY A 760 0.41 -10.96 -0.28
CA GLY A 760 0.90 -9.64 0.09
C GLY A 760 2.08 -9.12 -0.73
N LYS A 761 2.18 -7.78 -0.78
CA LYS A 761 3.31 -7.01 -1.34
C LYS A 761 3.65 -5.87 -0.41
N PHE A 762 4.93 -5.50 -0.37
CA PHE A 762 5.46 -4.45 0.52
C PHE A 762 5.09 -4.67 2.00
N CYS A 763 5.15 -5.93 2.43
CA CYS A 763 4.97 -6.37 3.80
C CYS A 763 6.15 -5.93 4.70
N SER A 764 5.91 -5.91 6.01
CA SER A 764 6.97 -6.00 7.02
C SER A 764 7.62 -7.39 6.97
N LEU A 765 8.80 -7.54 7.59
CA LEU A 765 9.50 -8.82 7.64
C LEU A 765 8.67 -9.90 8.35
N LEU A 766 8.05 -9.56 9.48
CA LEU A 766 7.17 -10.47 10.23
C LEU A 766 5.86 -10.78 9.50
N GLY A 767 5.30 -9.81 8.78
CA GLY A 767 4.11 -9.99 7.95
C GLY A 767 4.37 -10.88 6.73
N GLY A 768 5.47 -10.65 6.01
CA GLY A 768 5.91 -11.48 4.89
C GLY A 768 6.21 -12.91 5.31
N LEU A 769 6.95 -13.10 6.40
CA LEU A 769 7.19 -14.43 6.98
C LEU A 769 5.88 -15.17 7.28
N LYS A 770 4.92 -14.54 7.98
CA LYS A 770 3.65 -15.17 8.34
C LYS A 770 2.77 -15.51 7.13
N LYS A 771 2.81 -14.68 6.08
CA LYS A 771 2.13 -14.93 4.81
C LYS A 771 2.78 -16.08 4.04
N GLY A 772 4.11 -16.11 3.95
CA GLY A 772 4.89 -17.22 3.40
C GLY A 772 4.58 -18.53 4.13
N GLN A 773 4.67 -18.54 5.46
CA GLN A 773 4.38 -19.71 6.29
C GLN A 773 2.94 -20.24 6.06
N HIS A 774 1.95 -19.37 5.93
CA HIS A 774 0.58 -19.78 5.66
C HIS A 774 0.45 -20.43 4.28
N PHE A 775 0.99 -19.77 3.25
CA PHE A 775 0.97 -20.20 1.87
C PHE A 775 1.72 -21.54 1.66
N ASP A 776 2.88 -21.70 2.28
CA ASP A 776 3.69 -22.91 2.18
C ASP A 776 2.97 -24.10 2.84
N ASN A 777 2.41 -23.92 4.03
CA ASN A 777 1.58 -24.93 4.68
C ASN A 777 0.36 -25.31 3.83
N MET A 778 -0.26 -24.36 3.12
CA MET A 778 -1.36 -24.63 2.19
C MET A 778 -0.88 -25.45 0.97
N LYS A 779 0.25 -25.07 0.36
CA LYS A 779 0.82 -25.79 -0.80
C LYS A 779 1.29 -27.19 -0.42
N LEU A 780 2.01 -27.36 0.69
CA LEU A 780 2.47 -28.65 1.20
C LEU A 780 1.30 -29.60 1.50
N ARG A 781 0.23 -29.11 2.14
CA ARG A 781 -1.00 -29.90 2.34
C ARG A 781 -1.66 -30.29 1.01
N SER A 782 -1.66 -29.39 0.04
CA SER A 782 -2.23 -29.65 -1.30
C SER A 782 -1.44 -30.70 -2.09
N LEU A 783 -0.11 -30.71 -1.95
CA LEU A 783 0.78 -31.74 -2.49
C LEU A 783 0.55 -33.08 -1.79
N HIS A 784 0.59 -33.10 -0.46
CA HIS A 784 0.37 -34.32 0.32
C HIS A 784 -0.99 -35.00 0.03
N VAL A 785 -2.05 -34.21 -0.15
CA VAL A 785 -3.36 -34.74 -0.59
C VAL A 785 -3.28 -35.32 -2.00
N PHE A 786 -2.61 -34.66 -2.95
CA PHE A 786 -2.40 -35.21 -4.29
C PHE A 786 -1.59 -36.52 -4.26
N ASP A 787 -0.52 -36.59 -3.46
CA ASP A 787 0.35 -37.77 -3.38
C ASP A 787 -0.37 -38.97 -2.72
N THR A 788 -1.24 -38.71 -1.73
CA THR A 788 -1.96 -39.77 -0.99
C THR A 788 -3.29 -40.20 -1.62
N THR A 789 -3.91 -39.37 -2.47
CA THR A 789 -5.25 -39.63 -3.03
C THR A 789 -5.34 -39.55 -4.56
N GLY A 790 -4.30 -39.06 -5.23
CA GLY A 790 -4.32 -38.71 -6.67
C GLY A 790 -5.14 -37.46 -7.02
N ILE A 791 -5.86 -36.86 -6.06
CA ILE A 791 -6.75 -35.71 -6.30
C ILE A 791 -5.91 -34.43 -6.51
N ARG A 792 -5.96 -33.89 -7.73
CA ARG A 792 -5.24 -32.67 -8.09
C ARG A 792 -5.98 -31.41 -7.62
N PRO A 793 -5.28 -30.34 -7.21
CA PRO A 793 -5.87 -29.01 -6.93
C PRO A 793 -6.52 -28.29 -8.13
N SER A 794 -6.73 -28.97 -9.26
CA SER A 794 -7.29 -28.39 -10.49
C SER A 794 -8.00 -29.45 -11.33
N TYR A 795 -9.15 -29.08 -11.91
CA TYR A 795 -9.88 -29.87 -12.90
C TYR A 795 -9.11 -30.10 -14.22
N GLN A 796 -7.97 -29.44 -14.43
CA GLN A 796 -7.15 -29.62 -15.62
C GLN A 796 -6.29 -30.89 -15.51
N MET A 797 -6.38 -31.78 -16.50
CA MET A 797 -5.55 -32.98 -16.57
C MET A 797 -4.07 -32.60 -16.65
N GLY A 798 -3.34 -32.82 -15.55
CA GLY A 798 -1.90 -32.51 -15.44
C GLY A 798 -0.97 -33.42 -16.24
N HIS A 799 -1.47 -34.14 -17.25
CA HIS A 799 -0.68 -35.08 -18.04
C HIS A 799 0.25 -34.37 -19.02
N ILE A 800 1.44 -34.91 -19.24
CA ILE A 800 2.52 -34.29 -20.03
C ILE A 800 2.04 -33.94 -21.45
N SER A 801 1.33 -34.85 -22.12
CA SER A 801 0.81 -34.61 -23.48
C SER A 801 -0.16 -33.42 -23.56
N TYR A 802 -0.99 -33.21 -22.54
CA TYR A 802 -1.92 -32.07 -22.50
C TYR A 802 -1.18 -30.74 -22.27
N ASN A 803 -0.16 -30.75 -21.41
CA ASN A 803 0.73 -29.59 -21.22
C ASN A 803 1.50 -29.24 -22.51
N ILE A 804 2.05 -30.23 -23.22
CA ILE A 804 2.73 -30.02 -24.50
C ILE A 804 1.76 -29.45 -25.55
N ALA A 805 0.59 -30.07 -25.74
CA ALA A 805 -0.42 -29.60 -26.70
C ALA A 805 -0.88 -28.16 -26.40
N ARG A 806 -1.04 -27.82 -25.11
CA ARG A 806 -1.37 -26.47 -24.65
C ARG A 806 -0.22 -25.48 -24.89
N GLY A 807 1.03 -25.88 -24.67
CA GLY A 807 2.23 -25.09 -24.96
C GLY A 807 2.36 -24.77 -26.45
N LEU A 808 2.22 -25.79 -27.31
CA LEU A 808 2.18 -25.64 -28.77
C LEU A 808 1.08 -24.68 -29.22
N LYS A 809 -0.15 -24.84 -28.71
CA LYS A 809 -1.27 -23.94 -29.02
C LYS A 809 -1.01 -22.48 -28.60
N ARG A 810 -0.40 -22.25 -27.41
CA ARG A 810 0.03 -20.91 -26.98
C ARG A 810 1.07 -20.32 -27.92
N SER A 811 2.10 -21.09 -28.28
CA SER A 811 3.18 -20.67 -29.20
C SER A 811 2.65 -20.31 -30.59
N MET A 812 1.79 -21.15 -31.17
CA MET A 812 1.14 -20.88 -32.46
C MET A 812 0.31 -19.59 -32.45
N VAL A 813 -0.45 -19.33 -31.37
CA VAL A 813 -1.23 -18.09 -31.21
C VAL A 813 -0.32 -16.88 -31.02
N ALA A 814 0.77 -17.00 -30.27
CA ALA A 814 1.76 -15.92 -30.10
C ALA A 814 2.43 -15.56 -31.43
N ARG A 815 2.90 -16.58 -32.19
CA ARG A 815 3.45 -16.40 -33.54
C ARG A 815 2.44 -15.75 -34.49
N GLY A 816 1.17 -16.18 -34.46
CA GLY A 816 0.10 -15.58 -35.26
C GLY A 816 -0.10 -14.08 -34.95
N LYS A 817 -0.01 -13.68 -33.68
CA LYS A 817 -0.08 -12.27 -33.27
C LYS A 817 1.16 -11.46 -33.72
N ALA A 818 2.35 -12.03 -33.63
CA ALA A 818 3.59 -11.36 -34.05
C ALA A 818 3.57 -11.06 -35.56
N ILE A 819 3.27 -12.05 -36.40
CA ILE A 819 3.22 -11.89 -37.86
C ILE A 819 2.08 -10.92 -38.26
N ALA A 820 0.94 -10.93 -37.54
CA ALA A 820 -0.12 -9.94 -37.74
C ALA A 820 0.31 -8.51 -37.33
N ALA A 821 1.22 -8.34 -36.36
CA ALA A 821 1.80 -7.04 -36.03
C ALA A 821 2.76 -6.54 -37.13
N GLU A 822 3.49 -7.46 -37.78
CA GLU A 822 4.34 -7.16 -38.95
C GLU A 822 3.48 -6.72 -40.16
N ASP A 823 2.37 -7.39 -40.47
CA ASP A 823 1.41 -6.96 -41.50
C ASP A 823 0.86 -5.54 -41.23
N ASN A 824 0.57 -5.22 -39.96
CA ASN A 824 0.17 -3.87 -39.56
C ASN A 824 1.31 -2.85 -39.70
N HIS A 825 2.56 -3.24 -39.43
CA HIS A 825 3.73 -2.40 -39.65
C HIS A 825 3.96 -2.12 -41.15
N ILE A 826 3.85 -3.13 -42.02
CA ILE A 826 3.90 -2.98 -43.48
C ILE A 826 2.79 -2.03 -43.95
N THR A 827 1.56 -2.21 -43.46
CA THR A 827 0.42 -1.32 -43.75
C THR A 827 0.71 0.13 -43.36
N ALA A 828 1.31 0.36 -42.19
CA ALA A 828 1.71 1.68 -41.71
C ALA A 828 2.88 2.29 -42.51
N ALA A 829 3.87 1.47 -42.91
CA ALA A 829 4.99 1.88 -43.76
C ALA A 829 4.51 2.29 -45.15
N ASN A 830 3.70 1.46 -45.82
CA ASN A 830 3.03 1.76 -47.08
C ASN A 830 2.25 3.09 -47.03
N LYS A 831 1.45 3.30 -45.98
CA LYS A 831 0.67 4.53 -45.77
C LYS A 831 1.55 5.76 -45.51
N ARG A 832 2.71 5.59 -44.86
CA ARG A 832 3.71 6.65 -44.65
C ARG A 832 4.43 7.00 -45.95
N LEU A 833 4.88 6.01 -46.70
CA LEU A 833 5.61 6.17 -47.96
C LEU A 833 4.75 6.81 -49.05
N LYS A 834 3.46 6.44 -49.15
CA LYS A 834 2.52 7.11 -50.05
C LYS A 834 2.35 8.59 -49.67
N ARG A 835 2.18 8.91 -48.38
CA ARG A 835 2.08 10.31 -47.92
C ARG A 835 3.32 11.13 -48.25
N THR A 836 4.52 10.64 -47.95
CA THR A 836 5.76 11.37 -48.26
C THR A 836 6.01 11.49 -49.76
N HIS A 837 5.56 10.52 -50.57
CA HIS A 837 5.55 10.64 -52.03
C HIS A 837 4.60 11.74 -52.52
N ASP A 838 3.35 11.74 -52.02
CA ASP A 838 2.34 12.76 -52.35
C ASP A 838 2.81 14.17 -51.94
N ASP A 839 3.55 14.29 -50.84
CA ASP A 839 4.12 15.56 -50.38
C ASP A 839 5.35 15.99 -51.20
N VAL A 840 6.17 15.05 -51.70
CA VAL A 840 7.21 15.35 -52.71
C VAL A 840 6.60 15.83 -54.02
N LEU A 841 5.51 15.21 -54.48
CA LEU A 841 4.77 15.68 -55.67
C LEU A 841 4.24 17.10 -55.47
N LYS A 842 3.56 17.38 -54.35
CA LYS A 842 3.10 18.75 -54.02
C LYS A 842 4.24 19.76 -53.96
N ALA A 843 5.36 19.41 -53.35
CA ALA A 843 6.52 20.31 -53.26
C ALA A 843 7.14 20.60 -54.63
N LYS A 844 7.20 19.60 -55.53
CA LYS A 844 7.59 19.77 -56.93
C LYS A 844 6.61 20.68 -57.70
N THR A 845 5.30 20.46 -57.55
CA THR A 845 4.27 21.29 -58.18
C THR A 845 4.27 22.73 -57.65
N GLN A 846 4.50 22.94 -56.35
CA GLN A 846 4.65 24.29 -55.78
C GLN A 846 5.91 24.98 -56.31
N LEU A 847 7.03 24.27 -56.44
CA LEU A 847 8.26 24.82 -57.02
C LEU A 847 8.07 25.19 -58.50
N SER A 848 7.46 24.33 -59.31
CA SER A 848 7.19 24.65 -60.73
C SER A 848 6.18 25.80 -60.88
N PHE A 849 5.19 25.90 -60.00
CA PHE A 849 4.26 27.03 -59.99
C PHE A 849 4.97 28.36 -59.68
N VAL A 850 5.82 28.41 -58.64
CA VAL A 850 6.61 29.61 -58.34
C VAL A 850 7.53 29.98 -59.53
N LEU A 851 8.22 29.00 -60.12
CA LEU A 851 9.06 29.21 -61.30
C LEU A 851 8.28 29.68 -62.54
N SER A 852 7.01 29.28 -62.69
CA SER A 852 6.14 29.75 -63.79
C SER A 852 5.70 31.21 -63.63
N GLN A 853 5.67 31.76 -62.41
CA GLN A 853 5.43 33.19 -62.16
C GLN A 853 6.66 34.08 -62.45
N SER A 854 7.71 33.55 -63.10
CA SER A 854 8.96 34.26 -63.36
C SER A 854 8.94 35.22 -64.56
N GLU A 855 7.81 35.36 -65.25
CA GLU A 855 7.64 36.31 -66.36
C GLU A 855 7.51 37.75 -65.82
N GLY A 856 8.67 38.41 -65.65
CA GLY A 856 8.80 39.81 -65.24
C GLY A 856 9.41 40.06 -63.86
N ARG A 857 9.44 39.06 -62.95
CA ARG A 857 9.85 39.27 -61.53
C ARG A 857 11.28 38.81 -61.16
N ARG A 858 12.13 38.49 -62.14
CA ARG A 858 13.44 37.82 -61.90
C ARG A 858 14.47 38.64 -61.10
N HIS A 859 14.29 39.95 -60.97
CA HIS A 859 15.16 40.83 -60.17
C HIS A 859 14.59 41.20 -58.79
N ASP A 860 13.41 40.69 -58.41
CA ASP A 860 12.83 40.91 -57.09
C ASP A 860 13.50 39.98 -56.05
N THR A 861 14.11 40.58 -55.02
CA THR A 861 14.74 39.83 -53.92
C THR A 861 13.73 39.02 -53.10
N ARG A 862 12.45 39.41 -53.09
CA ARG A 862 11.36 38.64 -52.47
C ARG A 862 11.07 37.37 -53.26
N TYR A 863 11.01 37.45 -54.59
CA TYR A 863 10.84 36.29 -55.47
C TYR A 863 11.99 35.27 -55.29
N ALA A 864 13.24 35.73 -55.21
CA ALA A 864 14.39 34.87 -54.93
C ALA A 864 14.28 34.13 -53.57
N GLN A 865 13.78 34.80 -52.53
CA GLN A 865 13.52 34.16 -51.23
C GLN A 865 12.37 33.13 -51.30
N GLU A 866 11.34 33.37 -52.11
CA GLU A 866 10.22 32.45 -52.28
C GLU A 866 10.63 31.17 -53.04
N VAL A 867 11.47 31.29 -54.09
CA VAL A 867 12.10 30.14 -54.77
C VAL A 867 12.96 29.33 -53.79
N ALA A 868 13.89 29.96 -53.07
CA ALA A 868 14.77 29.26 -52.12
C ALA A 868 14.00 28.55 -50.99
N ARG A 869 12.85 29.10 -50.56
CA ARG A 869 11.93 28.45 -49.61
C ARG A 869 11.23 27.24 -50.22
N ALA A 870 10.83 27.30 -51.49
CA ALA A 870 10.22 26.17 -52.20
C ALA A 870 11.23 25.03 -52.43
N GLU A 871 12.47 25.35 -52.82
CA GLU A 871 13.56 24.36 -52.97
C GLU A 871 13.89 23.69 -51.64
N LYS A 872 14.02 24.46 -50.55
CA LYS A 872 14.26 23.91 -49.20
C LYS A 872 13.12 22.98 -48.75
N ARG A 873 11.86 23.30 -49.09
CA ARG A 873 10.70 22.42 -48.84
C ARG A 873 10.77 21.12 -49.66
N LYS A 874 11.11 21.21 -50.96
CA LYS A 874 11.33 20.04 -51.82
C LYS A 874 12.42 19.13 -51.24
N GLY A 875 13.59 19.66 -50.90
CA GLY A 875 14.70 18.88 -50.34
C GLY A 875 14.35 18.20 -49.01
N ALA A 876 13.60 18.89 -48.13
CA ALA A 876 13.09 18.29 -46.89
C ALA A 876 12.06 17.16 -47.14
N ALA A 877 11.17 17.33 -48.13
CA ALA A 877 10.21 16.30 -48.51
C ALA A 877 10.92 15.08 -49.13
N GLU A 878 11.91 15.28 -50.01
CA GLU A 878 12.68 14.20 -50.63
C GLU A 878 13.52 13.44 -49.61
N ALA A 879 14.15 14.12 -48.64
CA ALA A 879 14.83 13.47 -47.51
C ALA A 879 13.86 12.65 -46.63
N SER A 880 12.66 13.16 -46.38
CA SER A 880 11.60 12.46 -45.65
C SER A 880 11.10 11.21 -46.40
N TYR A 881 10.96 11.31 -47.72
CA TYR A 881 10.63 10.18 -48.59
C TYR A 881 11.72 9.11 -48.59
N THR A 882 13.00 9.48 -48.76
CA THR A 882 14.14 8.55 -48.70
C THR A 882 14.21 7.82 -47.36
N LYS A 883 13.95 8.50 -46.23
CA LYS A 883 13.87 7.88 -44.90
C LYS A 883 12.69 6.91 -44.78
N ALA A 884 11.53 7.25 -45.33
CA ALA A 884 10.37 6.35 -45.38
C ALA A 884 10.63 5.13 -46.29
N LEU A 885 11.34 5.31 -47.40
CA LEU A 885 11.69 4.24 -48.34
C LEU A 885 12.66 3.25 -47.70
N ALA A 886 13.73 3.73 -47.07
CA ALA A 886 14.67 2.88 -46.31
C ALA A 886 13.94 2.08 -45.21
N SER A 887 13.02 2.72 -44.48
CA SER A 887 12.18 2.05 -43.47
C SER A 887 11.20 1.03 -44.05
N SER A 888 10.86 1.12 -45.34
CA SER A 888 9.95 0.18 -46.02
C SER A 888 10.74 -0.99 -46.64
N VAL A 889 11.92 -0.72 -47.21
CA VAL A 889 12.88 -1.74 -47.67
C VAL A 889 13.34 -2.62 -46.49
N GLY A 890 13.55 -2.05 -45.31
CA GLY A 890 13.86 -2.79 -44.08
C GLY A 890 12.75 -3.72 -43.56
N ALA A 891 11.54 -3.66 -44.13
CA ALA A 891 10.46 -4.61 -43.84
C ALA A 891 10.33 -5.73 -44.90
N ARG A 892 11.22 -5.78 -45.90
CA ARG A 892 11.18 -6.80 -46.96
C ARG A 892 11.40 -8.20 -46.36
N GLY A 893 10.37 -9.05 -46.45
CA GLY A 893 10.40 -10.43 -45.96
C GLY A 893 9.73 -10.67 -44.61
N THR A 894 9.05 -9.67 -44.02
CA THR A 894 8.22 -9.84 -42.82
C THR A 894 6.72 -9.98 -43.17
N GLY A 895 5.88 -10.29 -42.18
CA GLY A 895 4.43 -10.40 -42.34
C GLY A 895 3.95 -11.74 -42.88
N THR A 896 2.64 -11.87 -43.12
CA THR A 896 2.02 -13.10 -43.66
C THR A 896 2.15 -13.24 -45.18
N GLY A 897 2.74 -12.24 -45.85
CA GLY A 897 2.71 -12.09 -47.29
C GLY A 897 1.36 -11.58 -47.84
N ARG A 898 0.32 -11.43 -47.01
CA ARG A 898 -1.00 -10.92 -47.43
C ARG A 898 -1.03 -9.41 -47.63
N VAL A 899 -0.08 -8.68 -47.03
CA VAL A 899 0.08 -7.24 -47.23
C VAL A 899 1.36 -7.00 -48.03
N SER A 900 1.22 -6.68 -49.33
CA SER A 900 2.35 -6.38 -50.20
C SER A 900 3.01 -5.04 -49.83
N LEU A 901 4.34 -4.97 -49.91
CA LEU A 901 5.10 -3.71 -49.77
C LEU A 901 4.98 -2.87 -51.04
N LEU A 902 4.65 -1.58 -50.88
CA LEU A 902 4.61 -0.61 -51.97
C LEU A 902 6.00 -0.02 -52.22
N LEU A 903 6.89 -0.78 -52.88
CA LEU A 903 8.20 -0.28 -53.31
C LEU A 903 8.15 0.28 -54.74
N PRO A 904 8.93 1.32 -55.09
CA PRO A 904 9.06 1.79 -56.47
C PRO A 904 9.64 0.70 -57.37
N SER A 905 9.22 0.62 -58.64
CA SER A 905 9.62 -0.43 -59.59
C SER A 905 11.14 -0.61 -59.70
N ALA A 906 11.89 0.50 -59.72
CA ALA A 906 13.37 0.51 -59.74
C ALA A 906 14.05 -0.12 -58.51
N VAL A 907 13.30 -0.56 -57.51
CA VAL A 907 13.76 -1.29 -56.30
C VAL A 907 13.04 -2.65 -56.17
N GLY A 908 12.03 -2.91 -57.01
CA GLY A 908 11.19 -4.11 -56.97
C GLY A 908 11.74 -5.30 -57.76
N ASP A 909 12.45 -5.05 -58.87
CA ASP A 909 12.94 -6.08 -59.80
C ASP A 909 14.09 -6.89 -59.22
N GLY A 910 13.75 -7.83 -58.35
CA GLY A 910 14.67 -8.69 -57.63
C GLY A 910 13.99 -9.90 -56.99
N MET A 911 12.96 -10.47 -57.64
CA MET A 911 12.53 -11.88 -57.57
C MET A 911 11.35 -12.10 -58.55
N SER A 912 11.65 -12.60 -59.75
CA SER A 912 10.64 -13.13 -60.69
C SER A 912 11.16 -14.37 -61.44
N SER A 913 11.89 -15.24 -60.73
CA SER A 913 12.27 -16.57 -61.21
C SER A 913 12.69 -17.47 -60.05
N ARG A 914 12.01 -18.62 -59.91
CA ARG A 914 12.12 -19.61 -58.82
C ARG A 914 11.49 -19.19 -57.49
#